data_AF-A0AA36MXB9-F1
#
_entry.id   AF-A0AA36MXB9-F1
#
_cell.length_a   1.000
_cell.length_b   1.000
_cell.length_c   1.000
_cell.angle_alpha   90.00
_cell.angle_beta   90.00
_cell.angle_gamma   90.00
#
_symmetry.space_group_name_H-M   'P 1'
#
loop_
_entity.id
_entity.type
_entity.pdbx_description
1 polymer ?
#
loop_
_entity_poly.entity_id
_entity_poly.type
_entity_poly.pdbx_seq_one_letter_code
_entity_poly.pdbx_strand_id
1 'polypeptide(L)'
;MKGQVLCEKRTASDGSCVAVLTMDNKPVNALSAGVRVGLEKQLQELTADSSVKAAVLSGGPGVFCGGADISEFATGVEGPSLTDIIAAIENSEKPVVAAIDGVSLGGGYEVALGCHWRLASSRAQAGLPEVNLGILPGAGGTQRLPRLIGAEKSVDFICRGTPMKAQKAVQLGLYDQLVDGDYSSLLQAAVEFAAKAAGQDLTLRRLGRGKAKAAELSQKRQEYAKSRKGELAPQAIISCVEAAVAQDFQDAMKVEFSEFCKLMVGPQAQALQYMFFAQRQCQKVPGLDKAAAPGTCGIVGAGLMGSGIAMCCAENGIKVVLLDIDQKNLDRGMTAIKKNYARSVERKSKSQAQVDGLLASITPSTSYDSLGHCDIVVEAVFENMDLKRKIFAELDRVCKPGCVLASNTSGLNIDSIAEATKRPQDVVGCHFFSPANVMPLLENVRGPRTAPQVMAKAMAFGAKLKKVTCLVGNCPGFIANRVMNVSGWTHLIQGGLLPHQIDAAAEAFGMRMGPTRMMDLVGLDLFGRERERKGEQDDQNEYERFQKLLAEEVGPGNPHGWEIKSDWAKDYSKQQFKMRVSLRSHESGNPNKLLRGDGKYKGVVPEDFLGFLLKPELPGMKEWKDVETLPDGFIKYCRVKAPCMTPRDHCWKYTIDRRADGSIFVCIRTTTHPECPEKPGIIRAYYYNSCVFKMSETEEGVMEMTEFIFQDLKGGLPVSLMNAALPKGTLEANKAEMKTLLAKKSSDAQTQAPNTLPA
;
A
#
# COMPACT_ATOMS: atom_id res chain seq x y z
N MET A 1 28.88 -32.01 -11.60
CA MET A 1 27.59 -31.31 -11.46
C MET A 1 27.43 -30.86 -10.02
N LYS A 2 26.81 -29.71 -9.76
CA LYS A 2 26.54 -29.21 -8.40
C LYS A 2 25.39 -30.02 -7.79
N GLY A 3 25.54 -30.46 -6.54
CA GLY A 3 24.51 -31.23 -5.83
C GLY A 3 24.47 -32.71 -6.20
N GLN A 4 23.97 -33.53 -5.28
CA GLN A 4 23.86 -34.99 -5.43
C GLN A 4 22.65 -35.55 -4.67
N VAL A 5 22.39 -36.85 -4.82
CA VAL A 5 21.44 -37.61 -3.99
C VAL A 5 22.18 -38.78 -3.36
N LEU A 6 22.17 -38.83 -2.03
CA LEU A 6 22.72 -39.92 -1.24
C LEU A 6 21.66 -41.01 -1.07
N CYS A 7 22.08 -42.27 -1.01
CA CYS A 7 21.18 -43.40 -0.80
C CYS A 7 21.73 -44.28 0.31
N GLU A 8 20.89 -44.55 1.32
CA GLU A 8 21.17 -45.51 2.37
C GLU A 8 20.01 -46.50 2.49
N LYS A 9 20.30 -47.76 2.77
CA LYS A 9 19.27 -48.78 3.04
C LYS A 9 19.06 -48.88 4.54
N ARG A 10 17.80 -48.82 4.99
CA ARG A 10 17.41 -49.03 6.38
C ARG A 10 16.46 -50.21 6.49
N THR A 11 16.57 -50.95 7.58
CA THR A 11 15.65 -52.04 7.92
C THR A 11 14.57 -51.49 8.83
N ALA A 12 13.31 -51.61 8.41
CA ALA A 12 12.16 -51.28 9.25
C ALA A 12 11.93 -52.36 10.32
N SER A 13 11.06 -52.06 11.28
CA SER A 13 10.77 -52.97 12.40
C SER A 13 10.18 -54.33 11.98
N ASP A 14 9.54 -54.40 10.82
CA ASP A 14 9.00 -55.63 10.21
C ASP A 14 10.04 -56.42 9.39
N GLY A 15 11.30 -55.96 9.34
CA GLY A 15 12.38 -56.55 8.56
C GLY A 15 12.44 -56.09 7.10
N SER A 16 11.50 -55.25 6.64
CA SER A 16 11.49 -54.72 5.28
C SER A 16 12.68 -53.77 5.04
N CYS A 17 13.34 -53.92 3.89
CA CYS A 17 14.39 -52.98 3.47
C CYS A 17 13.77 -51.77 2.76
N VAL A 18 14.07 -50.57 3.26
CA VAL A 18 13.61 -49.28 2.74
C VAL A 18 14.82 -48.45 2.30
N ALA A 19 14.80 -47.91 1.09
CA ALA A 19 15.85 -46.99 0.62
C ALA A 19 15.53 -45.56 1.07
N VAL A 20 16.49 -44.87 1.68
CA VAL A 20 16.38 -43.45 2.03
C VAL A 20 17.22 -42.65 1.04
N LEU A 21 16.54 -41.89 0.20
CA LEU A 21 17.12 -41.00 -0.80
C LEU A 21 17.21 -39.59 -0.21
N THR A 22 18.41 -39.08 0.01
CA THR A 22 18.63 -37.75 0.62
C THR A 22 19.22 -36.79 -0.40
N MET A 23 18.47 -35.75 -0.76
CA MET A 23 18.97 -34.64 -1.58
C MET A 23 20.02 -33.86 -0.78
N ASP A 24 21.20 -33.68 -1.36
CA ASP A 24 22.32 -32.97 -0.75
C ASP A 24 22.88 -31.91 -1.70
N ASN A 25 22.38 -30.68 -1.55
CA ASN A 25 22.84 -29.52 -2.30
C ASN A 25 22.72 -28.24 -1.47
N LYS A 26 23.62 -28.06 -0.50
CA LYS A 26 23.60 -26.92 0.41
C LYS A 26 23.67 -25.56 -0.33
N PRO A 27 23.06 -24.50 0.20
CA PRO A 27 22.42 -24.41 1.52
C PRO A 27 20.96 -24.87 1.59
N VAL A 28 20.27 -25.01 0.45
CA VAL A 28 18.80 -25.18 0.43
C VAL A 28 18.32 -26.41 -0.36
N ASN A 29 19.22 -27.32 -0.71
CA ASN A 29 18.93 -28.48 -1.57
C ASN A 29 18.22 -28.08 -2.86
N ALA A 30 18.72 -27.05 -3.55
CA ALA A 30 18.14 -26.62 -4.81
C ALA A 30 18.18 -27.78 -5.83
N LEU A 31 17.13 -27.91 -6.65
CA LEU A 31 17.01 -28.96 -7.66
C LEU A 31 17.88 -28.64 -8.88
N SER A 32 19.20 -28.59 -8.70
CA SER A 32 20.19 -28.42 -9.78
C SER A 32 20.27 -29.69 -10.64
N ALA A 33 20.95 -29.60 -11.79
CA ALA A 33 21.15 -30.74 -12.68
C ALA A 33 21.70 -32.00 -11.97
N GLY A 34 22.67 -31.83 -11.06
CA GLY A 34 23.26 -32.94 -10.31
C GLY A 34 22.27 -33.64 -9.37
N VAL A 35 21.38 -32.88 -8.72
CA VAL A 35 20.31 -33.45 -7.89
C VAL A 35 19.29 -34.18 -8.76
N ARG A 36 18.90 -33.59 -9.91
CA ARG A 36 17.94 -34.18 -10.85
C ARG A 36 18.42 -35.52 -11.41
N VAL A 37 19.65 -35.57 -11.91
CA VAL A 37 20.31 -36.81 -12.37
C VAL A 37 20.44 -37.84 -11.24
N GLY A 38 20.78 -37.38 -10.03
CA GLY A 38 20.86 -38.24 -8.85
C GLY A 38 19.52 -38.89 -8.51
N LEU A 39 18.42 -38.12 -8.54
CA LEU A 39 17.07 -38.65 -8.29
C LEU A 39 16.67 -39.68 -9.34
N GLU A 40 16.86 -39.38 -10.62
CA GLU A 40 16.57 -40.32 -11.72
C GLU A 40 17.31 -41.64 -11.54
N LYS A 41 18.63 -41.59 -11.30
CA LYS A 41 19.46 -42.77 -11.05
C LYS A 41 18.93 -43.59 -9.87
N GLN A 42 18.63 -42.94 -8.75
CA GLN A 42 18.16 -43.64 -7.54
C GLN A 42 16.77 -44.25 -7.71
N LEU A 43 15.89 -43.65 -8.51
CA LEU A 43 14.57 -44.22 -8.82
C LEU A 43 14.68 -45.44 -9.75
N GLN A 44 15.63 -45.44 -10.68
CA GLN A 44 15.93 -46.62 -11.50
C GLN A 44 16.48 -47.77 -10.64
N GLU A 45 17.43 -47.47 -9.74
CA GLU A 45 17.98 -48.46 -8.79
C GLU A 45 16.90 -49.01 -7.84
N LEU A 46 16.02 -48.14 -7.32
CA LEU A 46 14.87 -48.53 -6.52
C LEU A 46 13.98 -49.53 -7.26
N THR A 47 13.75 -49.31 -8.56
CA THR A 47 12.90 -50.20 -9.38
C THR A 47 13.59 -51.55 -9.62
N ALA A 48 14.88 -51.54 -9.95
CA ALA A 48 15.65 -52.74 -10.26
C ALA A 48 15.93 -53.65 -9.05
N ASP A 49 16.08 -53.09 -7.85
CA ASP A 49 16.47 -53.86 -6.66
C ASP A 49 15.25 -54.45 -5.93
N SER A 50 14.97 -55.73 -6.16
CA SER A 50 13.85 -56.46 -5.55
C SER A 50 13.94 -56.62 -4.02
N SER A 51 15.13 -56.41 -3.42
CA SER A 51 15.32 -56.44 -1.97
C SER A 51 14.70 -55.22 -1.28
N VAL A 52 14.67 -54.07 -1.97
CA VAL A 52 14.07 -52.83 -1.47
C VAL A 52 12.56 -52.85 -1.74
N LYS A 53 11.76 -52.61 -0.70
CA LYS A 53 10.29 -52.68 -0.77
C LYS A 53 9.62 -51.32 -0.91
N ALA A 54 10.26 -50.26 -0.43
CA ALA A 54 9.77 -48.89 -0.50
C ALA A 54 10.94 -47.90 -0.41
N ALA A 55 10.67 -46.61 -0.62
CA ALA A 55 11.63 -45.55 -0.44
C ALA A 55 11.11 -44.38 0.40
N VAL A 56 12.04 -43.68 1.04
CA VAL A 56 11.83 -42.39 1.68
C VAL A 56 12.66 -41.34 0.95
N LEU A 57 12.05 -40.24 0.54
CA LEU A 57 12.75 -39.08 -0.01
C LEU A 57 12.92 -38.03 1.09
N SER A 58 14.12 -37.51 1.29
CA SER A 58 14.44 -36.50 2.29
C SER A 58 15.42 -35.44 1.75
N GLY A 59 15.52 -34.30 2.44
CA GLY A 59 16.59 -33.30 2.23
C GLY A 59 17.59 -33.20 3.40
N GLY A 60 17.44 -34.06 4.40
CA GLY A 60 18.18 -33.93 5.65
C GLY A 60 17.55 -32.90 6.61
N PRO A 61 18.25 -32.56 7.71
CA PRO A 61 17.71 -31.70 8.75
C PRO A 61 17.58 -30.24 8.30
N GLY A 62 16.43 -29.64 8.57
CA GLY A 62 16.13 -28.21 8.46
C GLY A 62 15.70 -27.71 7.08
N VAL A 63 16.05 -28.42 6.00
CA VAL A 63 15.61 -28.09 4.64
C VAL A 63 15.34 -29.37 3.86
N PHE A 64 14.11 -29.53 3.40
CA PHE A 64 13.77 -30.55 2.41
C PHE A 64 14.29 -30.12 1.04
N CYS A 65 13.73 -29.04 0.48
CA CYS A 65 14.15 -28.46 -0.80
C CYS A 65 13.61 -27.04 -0.97
N GLY A 66 14.49 -26.10 -1.33
CA GLY A 66 14.16 -24.69 -1.57
C GLY A 66 13.52 -24.40 -2.92
N GLY A 67 13.50 -25.37 -3.84
CA GLY A 67 12.90 -25.26 -5.18
C GLY A 67 13.92 -25.48 -6.29
N ALA A 68 13.56 -25.04 -7.50
CA ALA A 68 14.48 -25.01 -8.63
C ALA A 68 15.69 -24.10 -8.35
N ASP A 69 16.86 -24.42 -8.92
CA ASP A 69 18.00 -23.51 -8.88
C ASP A 69 17.74 -22.34 -9.84
N ILE A 70 17.29 -21.20 -9.30
CA ILE A 70 16.93 -20.01 -10.08
C ILE A 70 18.14 -19.49 -10.89
N SER A 71 19.38 -19.81 -10.50
CA SER A 71 20.55 -19.45 -11.30
C SER A 71 20.63 -20.20 -12.64
N GLU A 72 20.04 -21.40 -12.74
CA GLU A 72 19.98 -22.19 -13.99
C GLU A 72 18.94 -21.64 -14.99
N PHE A 73 17.99 -20.79 -14.55
CA PHE A 73 16.96 -20.24 -15.44
C PHE A 73 17.56 -19.39 -16.58
N ALA A 74 18.73 -18.79 -16.35
CA ALA A 74 19.41 -17.95 -17.33
C ALA A 74 20.33 -18.74 -18.28
N THR A 75 20.78 -19.94 -17.89
CA THR A 75 21.83 -20.71 -18.59
C THR A 75 21.32 -21.95 -19.31
N GLY A 76 20.05 -22.34 -19.09
CA GLY A 76 19.45 -23.56 -19.64
C GLY A 76 19.50 -24.74 -18.67
N VAL A 77 18.61 -25.72 -18.89
CA VAL A 77 18.40 -26.88 -18.01
C VAL A 77 19.12 -28.10 -18.60
N GLU A 78 20.19 -28.57 -17.95
CA GLU A 78 20.85 -29.85 -18.27
C GLU A 78 20.23 -31.02 -17.47
N GLY A 79 20.21 -32.22 -18.04
CA GLY A 79 19.71 -33.44 -17.38
C GLY A 79 18.18 -33.64 -17.48
N PRO A 80 17.61 -34.61 -16.74
CA PRO A 80 16.18 -34.91 -16.80
C PRO A 80 15.35 -33.73 -16.31
N SER A 81 14.17 -33.55 -16.93
CA SER A 81 13.26 -32.49 -16.53
C SER A 81 12.66 -32.80 -15.16
N LEU A 82 12.24 -31.75 -14.43
CA LEU A 82 11.59 -31.97 -13.14
C LEU A 82 10.26 -32.72 -13.27
N THR A 83 9.52 -32.49 -14.36
CA THR A 83 8.28 -33.21 -14.67
C THR A 83 8.52 -34.72 -14.85
N ASP A 84 9.62 -35.12 -15.49
CA ASP A 84 9.95 -36.54 -15.69
C ASP A 84 10.30 -37.22 -14.36
N ILE A 85 11.08 -36.55 -13.51
CA ILE A 85 11.40 -37.07 -12.16
C ILE A 85 10.13 -37.26 -11.35
N ILE A 86 9.25 -36.27 -11.33
CA ILE A 86 7.99 -36.34 -10.58
C ILE A 86 7.12 -37.47 -11.13
N ALA A 87 7.02 -37.62 -12.46
CA ALA A 87 6.29 -38.71 -13.07
C ALA A 87 6.90 -40.09 -12.75
N ALA A 88 8.23 -40.20 -12.67
CA ALA A 88 8.93 -41.43 -12.28
C ALA A 88 8.65 -41.81 -10.82
N ILE A 89 8.66 -40.84 -9.89
CA ILE A 89 8.28 -41.05 -8.49
C ILE A 89 6.82 -41.53 -8.41
N GLU A 90 5.93 -40.80 -9.07
CA GLU A 90 4.49 -41.02 -9.02
C GLU A 90 4.07 -42.35 -9.66
N ASN A 91 4.74 -42.77 -10.73
CA ASN A 91 4.47 -44.05 -11.39
C ASN A 91 5.23 -45.24 -10.79
N SER A 92 6.05 -45.02 -9.75
CA SER A 92 6.74 -46.12 -9.09
C SER A 92 5.74 -47.14 -8.56
N GLU A 93 6.06 -48.43 -8.73
CA GLU A 93 5.30 -49.53 -8.14
C GLU A 93 5.62 -49.71 -6.66
N LYS A 94 6.73 -49.14 -6.19
CA LYS A 94 7.13 -49.13 -4.80
C LYS A 94 6.70 -47.81 -4.14
N PRO A 95 6.17 -47.84 -2.90
CA PRO A 95 5.85 -46.62 -2.18
C PRO A 95 7.05 -45.68 -2.07
N VAL A 96 6.78 -44.39 -2.20
CA VAL A 96 7.77 -43.31 -1.99
C VAL A 96 7.16 -42.30 -1.03
N VAL A 97 7.77 -42.16 0.14
CA VAL A 97 7.30 -41.27 1.22
C VAL A 97 8.24 -40.08 1.34
N ALA A 98 7.74 -38.85 1.21
CA ALA A 98 8.51 -37.66 1.49
C ALA A 98 8.61 -37.42 3.01
N ALA A 99 9.82 -37.44 3.56
CA ALA A 99 10.14 -37.04 4.92
C ALA A 99 10.60 -35.57 4.92
N ILE A 100 9.65 -34.67 5.17
CA ILE A 100 9.78 -33.23 4.98
C ILE A 100 10.12 -32.54 6.29
N ASP A 101 11.31 -31.97 6.32
CA ASP A 101 11.80 -31.25 7.48
C ASP A 101 12.20 -29.82 7.11
N GLY A 102 11.54 -28.84 7.75
CA GLY A 102 11.75 -27.43 7.42
C GLY A 102 11.25 -27.04 6.02
N VAL A 103 12.08 -26.36 5.25
CA VAL A 103 11.63 -25.67 4.01
C VAL A 103 11.38 -26.66 2.86
N SER A 104 10.16 -26.65 2.31
CA SER A 104 9.77 -27.36 1.07
C SER A 104 9.00 -26.41 0.16
N LEU A 105 9.68 -25.80 -0.81
CA LEU A 105 9.13 -24.73 -1.64
C LEU A 105 9.28 -24.99 -3.14
N GLY A 106 8.33 -24.45 -3.91
CA GLY A 106 8.29 -24.47 -5.37
C GLY A 106 8.44 -25.88 -5.94
N GLY A 107 9.34 -26.05 -6.90
CA GLY A 107 9.71 -27.37 -7.45
C GLY A 107 10.03 -28.44 -6.40
N GLY A 108 10.57 -28.06 -5.23
CA GLY A 108 10.80 -28.99 -4.12
C GLY A 108 9.51 -29.53 -3.53
N TYR A 109 8.50 -28.67 -3.40
CA TYR A 109 7.17 -29.11 -2.99
C TYR A 109 6.43 -29.85 -4.12
N GLU A 110 6.67 -29.51 -5.39
CA GLU A 110 6.15 -30.29 -6.53
C GLU A 110 6.70 -31.74 -6.53
N VAL A 111 7.98 -31.93 -6.18
CA VAL A 111 8.56 -33.27 -5.95
C VAL A 111 7.86 -34.00 -4.79
N ALA A 112 7.58 -33.30 -3.69
CA ALA A 112 6.81 -33.87 -2.59
C ALA A 112 5.37 -34.23 -2.98
N LEU A 113 4.74 -33.46 -3.89
CA LEU A 113 3.42 -33.79 -4.45
C LEU A 113 3.45 -35.05 -5.32
N GLY A 114 4.57 -35.32 -6.02
CA GLY A 114 4.77 -36.58 -6.75
C GLY A 114 4.94 -37.81 -5.86
N CYS A 115 5.39 -37.62 -4.62
CA CYS A 115 5.50 -38.71 -3.66
C CYS A 115 4.12 -39.25 -3.25
N HIS A 116 4.07 -40.55 -2.96
CA HIS A 116 2.83 -41.22 -2.58
C HIS A 116 2.32 -40.72 -1.22
N TRP A 117 3.19 -40.40 -0.26
CA TRP A 117 2.84 -39.79 1.02
C TRP A 117 3.83 -38.71 1.44
N ARG A 118 3.40 -37.80 2.32
CA ARG A 118 4.18 -36.69 2.86
C ARG A 118 4.06 -36.65 4.39
N LEU A 119 5.12 -37.05 5.08
CA LEU A 119 5.28 -36.89 6.52
C LEU A 119 6.10 -35.64 6.80
N ALA A 120 5.66 -34.84 7.76
CA ALA A 120 6.23 -33.54 8.03
C ALA A 120 6.57 -33.35 9.51
N SER A 121 7.71 -32.76 9.81
CA SER A 121 8.00 -32.30 11.17
C SER A 121 7.22 -31.01 11.51
N SER A 122 7.16 -30.66 12.79
CA SER A 122 6.51 -29.42 13.25
C SER A 122 7.11 -28.13 12.68
N ARG A 123 8.37 -28.17 12.21
CA ARG A 123 9.07 -27.03 11.56
C ARG A 123 8.84 -26.96 10.05
N ALA A 124 8.20 -27.96 9.45
CA ALA A 124 8.00 -28.01 8.01
C ALA A 124 7.15 -26.83 7.47
N GLN A 125 7.44 -26.44 6.23
CA GLN A 125 6.71 -25.42 5.49
C GLN A 125 6.47 -25.88 4.05
N ALA A 126 5.21 -25.87 3.61
CA ALA A 126 4.80 -26.13 2.23
C ALA A 126 4.56 -24.82 1.50
N GLY A 127 5.03 -24.68 0.26
CA GLY A 127 4.74 -23.48 -0.51
C GLY A 127 5.02 -23.63 -2.00
N LEU A 128 4.24 -22.89 -2.79
CA LEU A 128 4.45 -22.68 -4.23
C LEU A 128 4.58 -21.15 -4.47
N PRO A 129 5.76 -20.56 -4.21
CA PRO A 129 5.97 -19.12 -4.21
C PRO A 129 6.27 -18.52 -5.60
N GLU A 130 6.13 -19.28 -6.67
CA GLU A 130 6.46 -18.92 -8.07
C GLU A 130 5.81 -17.60 -8.52
N VAL A 131 4.61 -17.30 -8.03
CA VAL A 131 3.90 -16.05 -8.32
C VAL A 131 4.69 -14.81 -7.90
N ASN A 132 5.54 -14.91 -6.88
CA ASN A 132 6.41 -13.81 -6.42
C ASN A 132 7.59 -13.55 -7.37
N LEU A 133 7.84 -14.45 -8.31
CA LEU A 133 8.83 -14.33 -9.39
C LEU A 133 8.16 -14.07 -10.74
N GLY A 134 6.86 -13.77 -10.76
CA GLY A 134 6.08 -13.49 -11.97
C GLY A 134 5.80 -14.71 -12.84
N ILE A 135 5.97 -15.92 -12.28
CA ILE A 135 5.74 -17.20 -12.96
C ILE A 135 4.73 -18.05 -12.17
N LEU A 136 4.53 -19.30 -12.59
CA LEU A 136 3.65 -20.27 -11.94
C LEU A 136 4.40 -21.59 -11.69
N PRO A 137 3.89 -22.49 -10.82
CA PRO A 137 4.46 -23.83 -10.65
C PRO A 137 4.44 -24.59 -11.98
N GLY A 138 5.63 -24.94 -12.49
CA GLY A 138 5.80 -25.46 -13.85
C GLY A 138 6.10 -26.95 -13.93
N ALA A 139 6.04 -27.69 -12.83
CA ALA A 139 6.32 -29.13 -12.78
C ALA A 139 5.09 -29.96 -12.32
N GLY A 140 3.90 -29.45 -12.64
CA GLY A 140 2.60 -30.06 -12.39
C GLY A 140 1.97 -29.66 -11.06
N GLY A 141 2.51 -28.67 -10.35
CA GLY A 141 1.95 -28.15 -9.12
C GLY A 141 0.53 -27.59 -9.31
N THR A 142 0.26 -26.91 -10.43
CA THR A 142 -1.10 -26.39 -10.73
C THR A 142 -2.07 -27.51 -11.11
N GLN A 143 -1.57 -28.70 -11.43
CA GLN A 143 -2.37 -29.87 -11.84
C GLN A 143 -2.61 -30.86 -10.71
N ARG A 144 -1.60 -31.13 -9.88
CA ARG A 144 -1.70 -32.08 -8.75
C ARG A 144 -2.41 -31.48 -7.55
N LEU A 145 -2.20 -30.19 -7.26
CA LEU A 145 -2.78 -29.56 -6.08
C LEU A 145 -4.32 -29.50 -6.11
N PRO A 146 -4.99 -29.16 -7.25
CA PRO A 146 -6.45 -29.21 -7.35
C PRO A 146 -7.04 -30.60 -7.14
N ARG A 147 -6.30 -31.65 -7.45
CA ARG A 147 -6.69 -33.05 -7.23
C ARG A 147 -6.50 -33.47 -5.77
N LEU A 148 -5.52 -32.89 -5.08
CA LEU A 148 -5.25 -33.15 -3.66
C LEU A 148 -6.22 -32.40 -2.74
N ILE A 149 -6.29 -31.06 -2.85
CA ILE A 149 -7.00 -30.21 -1.88
C ILE A 149 -8.23 -29.51 -2.45
N GLY A 150 -8.51 -29.66 -3.75
CA GLY A 150 -9.59 -28.96 -4.47
C GLY A 150 -9.13 -27.66 -5.13
N ALA A 151 -9.79 -27.29 -6.22
CA ALA A 151 -9.40 -26.19 -7.10
C ALA A 151 -9.35 -24.81 -6.41
N GLU A 152 -10.40 -24.44 -5.67
CA GLU A 152 -10.47 -23.11 -5.02
C GLU A 152 -9.34 -22.91 -3.99
N LYS A 153 -9.11 -23.90 -3.13
CA LYS A 153 -8.02 -23.88 -2.13
C LYS A 153 -6.65 -23.85 -2.81
N SER A 154 -6.52 -24.48 -3.98
CA SER A 154 -5.28 -24.48 -4.76
C SER A 154 -4.98 -23.11 -5.35
N VAL A 155 -5.98 -22.43 -5.92
CA VAL A 155 -5.85 -21.05 -6.40
C VAL A 155 -5.37 -20.15 -5.26
N ASP A 156 -6.01 -20.22 -4.08
CA ASP A 156 -5.60 -19.40 -2.94
C ASP A 156 -4.19 -19.73 -2.43
N PHE A 157 -3.80 -21.00 -2.44
CA PHE A 157 -2.47 -21.41 -2.00
C PHE A 157 -1.38 -20.90 -2.94
N ILE A 158 -1.57 -21.07 -4.26
CA ILE A 158 -0.57 -20.74 -5.27
C ILE A 158 -0.52 -19.21 -5.51
N CYS A 159 -1.67 -18.55 -5.68
CA CYS A 159 -1.71 -17.10 -5.98
C CYS A 159 -1.24 -16.23 -4.80
N ARG A 160 -1.32 -16.72 -3.55
CA ARG A 160 -0.75 -16.02 -2.38
C ARG A 160 0.77 -16.18 -2.28
N GLY A 161 1.33 -17.26 -2.82
CA GLY A 161 2.77 -17.53 -2.82
C GLY A 161 3.45 -17.53 -1.44
N THR A 162 2.69 -17.64 -0.35
CA THR A 162 3.21 -17.55 1.02
C THR A 162 3.31 -18.96 1.63
N PRO A 163 4.48 -19.37 2.17
CA PRO A 163 4.63 -20.68 2.77
C PRO A 163 3.65 -20.94 3.94
N MET A 164 3.09 -22.15 3.98
CA MET A 164 2.17 -22.61 5.00
C MET A 164 2.89 -23.52 6.00
N LYS A 165 2.73 -23.22 7.30
CA LYS A 165 3.30 -24.03 8.39
C LYS A 165 2.65 -25.40 8.49
N ALA A 166 3.43 -26.38 8.96
CA ALA A 166 3.10 -27.79 9.04
C ALA A 166 1.71 -28.10 9.62
N GLN A 167 1.33 -27.47 10.75
CA GLN A 167 0.03 -27.72 11.40
C GLN A 167 -1.16 -27.39 10.49
N LYS A 168 -1.11 -26.24 9.82
CA LYS A 168 -2.16 -25.83 8.88
C LYS A 168 -2.09 -26.63 7.57
N ALA A 169 -0.88 -27.01 7.15
CA ALA A 169 -0.67 -27.82 5.97
C ALA A 169 -1.32 -29.21 6.10
N VAL A 170 -1.20 -29.89 7.25
CA VAL A 170 -1.91 -31.16 7.51
C VAL A 170 -3.42 -30.95 7.50
N GLN A 171 -3.95 -29.92 8.17
CA GLN A 171 -5.38 -29.64 8.17
C GLN A 171 -5.96 -29.41 6.77
N LEU A 172 -5.16 -28.87 5.85
CA LEU A 172 -5.56 -28.63 4.48
C LEU A 172 -5.38 -29.85 3.56
N GLY A 173 -4.67 -30.88 4.02
CA GLY A 173 -4.33 -32.08 3.23
C GLY A 173 -3.05 -31.95 2.41
N LEU A 174 -2.23 -30.92 2.64
CA LEU A 174 -0.94 -30.71 1.97
C LEU A 174 0.13 -31.71 2.44
N TYR A 175 0.01 -32.16 3.70
CA TYR A 175 0.81 -33.19 4.33
C TYR A 175 -0.14 -34.24 4.91
N ASP A 176 0.28 -35.51 4.89
CA ASP A 176 -0.53 -36.62 5.39
C ASP A 176 -0.46 -36.74 6.91
N GLN A 177 0.71 -36.50 7.50
CA GLN A 177 0.92 -36.67 8.93
C GLN A 177 2.00 -35.71 9.46
N LEU A 178 1.74 -35.17 10.66
CA LEU A 178 2.77 -34.55 11.48
C LEU A 178 3.48 -35.60 12.33
N VAL A 179 4.80 -35.49 12.40
CA VAL A 179 5.63 -36.28 13.30
C VAL A 179 6.25 -35.36 14.32
N ASP A 180 6.02 -35.67 15.60
CA ASP A 180 6.64 -34.98 16.72
C ASP A 180 8.09 -35.44 16.92
N GLY A 181 8.93 -34.55 17.42
CA GLY A 181 10.36 -34.81 17.65
C GLY A 181 11.26 -34.12 16.63
N ASP A 182 12.49 -34.60 16.52
CA ASP A 182 13.52 -34.06 15.65
C ASP A 182 13.53 -34.74 14.27
N TYR A 183 14.55 -34.42 13.46
CA TYR A 183 14.71 -35.02 12.14
C TYR A 183 14.87 -36.55 12.19
N SER A 184 15.54 -37.08 13.22
CA SER A 184 15.77 -38.52 13.36
C SER A 184 14.45 -39.25 13.61
N SER A 185 13.59 -38.70 14.47
CA SER A 185 12.24 -39.22 14.70
C SER A 185 11.38 -39.19 13.45
N LEU A 186 11.42 -38.09 12.68
CA LEU A 186 10.72 -37.99 11.40
C LEU A 186 11.21 -39.06 10.42
N LEU A 187 12.52 -39.22 10.29
CA LEU A 187 13.10 -40.16 9.34
C LEU A 187 12.75 -41.61 9.71
N GLN A 188 12.84 -41.96 10.99
CA GLN A 188 12.41 -43.29 11.46
C GLN A 188 10.93 -43.52 11.18
N ALA A 189 10.06 -42.56 11.52
CA ALA A 189 8.62 -42.67 11.27
C ALA A 189 8.32 -42.83 9.77
N ALA A 190 9.04 -42.13 8.90
CA ALA A 190 8.89 -42.27 7.45
C ALA A 190 9.34 -43.63 6.94
N VAL A 191 10.42 -44.21 7.49
CA VAL A 191 10.88 -45.57 7.15
C VAL A 191 9.84 -46.61 7.55
N GLU A 192 9.33 -46.55 8.78
CA GLU A 192 8.28 -47.47 9.25
C GLU A 192 6.99 -47.33 8.43
N PHE A 193 6.61 -46.09 8.10
CA PHE A 193 5.44 -45.81 7.27
C PHE A 193 5.62 -46.38 5.85
N ALA A 194 6.79 -46.17 5.24
CA ALA A 194 7.10 -46.66 3.90
C ALA A 194 7.07 -48.19 3.83
N ALA A 195 7.62 -48.87 4.85
CA ALA A 195 7.56 -50.33 4.96
C ALA A 195 6.11 -50.83 5.05
N LYS A 196 5.29 -50.23 5.92
CA LYS A 196 3.86 -50.58 6.05
C LYS A 196 3.06 -50.31 4.77
N ALA A 197 3.48 -49.33 3.97
CA ALA A 197 2.85 -49.02 2.69
C ALA A 197 3.23 -50.01 1.57
N ALA A 198 4.26 -50.84 1.76
CA ALA A 198 4.70 -51.80 0.76
C ALA A 198 3.57 -52.76 0.38
N GLY A 199 3.36 -52.93 -0.93
CA GLY A 199 2.30 -53.79 -1.47
C GLY A 199 0.88 -53.21 -1.43
N GLN A 200 0.68 -51.99 -0.92
CA GLN A 200 -0.62 -51.31 -1.02
C GLN A 200 -0.90 -50.83 -2.45
N ASP A 201 -2.19 -50.73 -2.81
CA ASP A 201 -2.60 -50.08 -4.06
C ASP A 201 -2.32 -48.58 -4.01
N LEU A 202 -1.41 -48.12 -4.86
CA LEU A 202 -0.95 -46.75 -4.95
C LEU A 202 -1.86 -45.86 -5.82
N THR A 203 -2.89 -46.42 -6.48
CA THR A 203 -3.69 -45.73 -7.50
C THR A 203 -4.29 -44.40 -7.02
N LEU A 204 -4.84 -44.35 -5.81
CA LEU A 204 -5.42 -43.12 -5.24
C LEU A 204 -4.38 -42.13 -4.71
N ARG A 205 -3.11 -42.54 -4.61
CA ARG A 205 -1.99 -41.70 -4.15
C ARG A 205 -1.25 -41.05 -5.31
N ARG A 206 -1.54 -41.47 -6.54
CA ARG A 206 -1.03 -40.87 -7.79
C ARG A 206 -1.92 -39.70 -8.18
N LEU A 207 -1.53 -38.49 -7.80
CA LEU A 207 -2.29 -37.27 -8.04
C LEU A 207 -2.45 -36.93 -9.53
N GLY A 208 -1.63 -37.49 -10.41
CA GLY A 208 -1.78 -37.44 -11.86
C GLY A 208 -2.91 -38.32 -12.40
N ARG A 209 -3.53 -39.14 -11.54
CA ARG A 209 -4.72 -39.94 -11.86
C ARG A 209 -5.97 -39.30 -11.24
N GLY A 210 -7.11 -39.48 -11.91
CA GLY A 210 -8.40 -38.90 -11.49
C GLY A 210 -8.62 -37.46 -11.93
N LYS A 211 -9.81 -36.92 -11.62
CA LYS A 211 -10.22 -35.56 -11.99
C LYS A 211 -10.09 -34.61 -10.81
N ALA A 212 -9.72 -33.36 -11.07
CA ALA A 212 -9.84 -32.33 -10.05
C ALA A 212 -11.31 -32.13 -9.69
N LYS A 213 -11.58 -31.72 -8.45
CA LYS A 213 -12.96 -31.47 -8.00
C LYS A 213 -13.53 -30.29 -8.78
N ALA A 214 -14.73 -30.47 -9.34
CA ALA A 214 -15.46 -29.42 -10.04
C ALA A 214 -15.62 -28.19 -9.12
N ALA A 215 -15.35 -27.02 -9.67
CA ALA A 215 -15.45 -25.74 -8.97
C ALA A 215 -15.68 -24.61 -9.97
N GLU A 216 -16.44 -23.60 -9.58
CA GLU A 216 -16.58 -22.38 -10.36
C GLU A 216 -15.55 -21.34 -9.88
N LEU A 217 -14.61 -20.98 -10.76
CA LEU A 217 -13.49 -20.11 -10.42
C LEU A 217 -13.67 -18.67 -10.90
N SER A 218 -14.82 -18.34 -11.48
CA SER A 218 -15.17 -16.99 -11.97
C SER A 218 -15.03 -15.92 -10.89
N GLN A 219 -15.49 -16.20 -9.67
CA GLN A 219 -15.36 -15.30 -8.52
C GLN A 219 -13.90 -15.12 -8.10
N LYS A 220 -13.11 -16.20 -8.05
CA LYS A 220 -11.67 -16.13 -7.73
C LYS A 220 -10.91 -15.32 -8.77
N ARG A 221 -11.25 -15.49 -10.05
CA ARG A 221 -10.68 -14.71 -11.16
C ARG A 221 -10.90 -13.21 -10.97
N GLN A 222 -12.12 -12.80 -10.63
CA GLN A 222 -12.47 -11.40 -10.34
C GLN A 222 -11.77 -10.88 -9.06
N GLU A 223 -11.72 -11.70 -8.01
CA GLU A 223 -11.03 -11.36 -6.75
C GLU A 223 -9.55 -11.02 -6.99
N TYR A 224 -8.83 -11.88 -7.71
CA TYR A 224 -7.41 -11.68 -8.02
C TYR A 224 -7.20 -10.59 -9.08
N ALA A 225 -8.12 -10.39 -10.03
CA ALA A 225 -8.04 -9.28 -10.98
C ALA A 225 -8.13 -7.92 -10.27
N LYS A 226 -8.90 -7.84 -9.17
CA LYS A 226 -9.02 -6.62 -8.35
C LYS A 226 -7.86 -6.45 -7.37
N SER A 227 -7.49 -7.51 -6.66
CA SER A 227 -6.49 -7.44 -5.58
C SER A 227 -5.03 -7.48 -6.07
N ARG A 228 -4.78 -8.05 -7.25
CA ARG A 228 -3.48 -8.17 -7.92
C ARG A 228 -3.56 -7.55 -9.32
N LYS A 229 -4.12 -6.35 -9.40
CA LYS A 229 -4.39 -5.64 -10.66
C LYS A 229 -3.12 -5.50 -11.49
N GLY A 230 -3.19 -5.91 -12.76
CA GLY A 230 -2.08 -5.82 -13.71
C GLY A 230 -1.09 -6.99 -13.65
N GLU A 231 -1.14 -7.86 -12.64
CA GLU A 231 -0.27 -9.04 -12.56
C GLU A 231 -0.78 -10.18 -13.44
N LEU A 232 0.09 -10.70 -14.31
CA LEU A 232 -0.28 -11.78 -15.25
C LEU A 232 -0.28 -13.17 -14.60
N ALA A 233 0.69 -13.44 -13.72
CA ALA A 233 0.90 -14.76 -13.14
C ALA A 233 -0.34 -15.29 -12.36
N PRO A 234 -1.02 -14.51 -11.49
CA PRO A 234 -2.22 -14.99 -10.80
C PRO A 234 -3.33 -15.43 -11.76
N GLN A 235 -3.51 -14.73 -12.88
CA GLN A 235 -4.55 -15.04 -13.86
C GLN A 235 -4.22 -16.31 -14.65
N ALA A 236 -2.94 -16.51 -15.00
CA ALA A 236 -2.45 -17.72 -15.63
C ALA A 236 -2.54 -18.94 -14.70
N ILE A 237 -2.24 -18.79 -13.41
CA ILE A 237 -2.44 -19.85 -12.40
C ILE A 237 -3.90 -20.31 -12.38
N ILE A 238 -4.85 -19.37 -12.37
CA ILE A 238 -6.28 -19.69 -12.38
C ILE A 238 -6.65 -20.44 -13.66
N SER A 239 -6.14 -20.02 -14.83
CA SER A 239 -6.36 -20.73 -16.09
C SER A 239 -5.83 -22.17 -16.05
N CYS A 240 -4.65 -22.39 -15.44
CA CYS A 240 -4.09 -23.74 -15.29
C CYS A 240 -4.93 -24.61 -14.35
N VAL A 241 -5.48 -24.05 -13.28
CA VAL A 241 -6.37 -24.77 -12.37
C VAL A 241 -7.74 -25.04 -13.02
N GLU A 242 -8.26 -24.12 -13.84
CA GLU A 242 -9.45 -24.37 -14.65
C GLU A 242 -9.23 -25.53 -15.62
N ALA A 243 -8.05 -25.60 -16.27
CA ALA A 243 -7.67 -26.74 -17.11
C ALA A 243 -7.59 -28.05 -16.31
N ALA A 244 -7.06 -28.01 -15.08
CA ALA A 244 -7.02 -29.18 -14.19
C ALA A 244 -8.41 -29.78 -13.90
N VAL A 245 -9.45 -28.93 -13.90
CA VAL A 245 -10.86 -29.32 -13.70
C VAL A 245 -11.51 -29.79 -15.00
N ALA A 246 -11.25 -29.08 -16.11
CA ALA A 246 -11.94 -29.31 -17.38
C ALA A 246 -11.35 -30.43 -18.23
N GLN A 247 -10.05 -30.72 -18.08
CA GLN A 247 -9.29 -31.60 -18.97
C GLN A 247 -8.66 -32.78 -18.22
N ASP A 248 -8.28 -33.80 -18.97
CA ASP A 248 -7.46 -34.89 -18.44
C ASP A 248 -6.04 -34.40 -18.11
N PHE A 249 -5.37 -35.10 -17.21
CA PHE A 249 -4.12 -34.62 -16.60
C PHE A 249 -3.05 -34.26 -17.64
N GLN A 250 -2.86 -35.09 -18.67
CA GLN A 250 -1.83 -34.86 -19.69
C GLN A 250 -2.11 -33.63 -20.56
N ASP A 251 -3.38 -33.33 -20.85
CA ASP A 251 -3.74 -32.14 -21.62
C ASP A 251 -3.66 -30.88 -20.75
N ALA A 252 -4.06 -30.97 -19.49
CA ALA A 252 -3.95 -29.86 -18.55
C ALA A 252 -2.48 -29.51 -18.23
N MET A 253 -1.57 -30.49 -18.20
CA MET A 253 -0.12 -30.27 -18.11
C MET A 253 0.42 -29.44 -19.29
N LYS A 254 -0.12 -29.61 -20.50
CA LYS A 254 0.28 -28.79 -21.67
C LYS A 254 -0.14 -27.33 -21.49
N VAL A 255 -1.30 -27.08 -20.87
CA VAL A 255 -1.75 -25.72 -20.52
C VAL A 255 -0.80 -25.09 -19.50
N GLU A 256 -0.45 -25.82 -18.44
CA GLU A 256 0.54 -25.35 -17.44
C GLU A 256 1.87 -24.99 -18.11
N PHE A 257 2.41 -25.88 -18.94
CA PHE A 257 3.67 -25.64 -19.64
C PHE A 257 3.59 -24.42 -20.57
N SER A 258 2.50 -24.27 -21.33
CA SER A 258 2.30 -23.13 -22.22
C SER A 258 2.26 -21.80 -21.47
N GLU A 259 1.46 -21.72 -20.40
CA GLU A 259 1.36 -20.52 -19.58
C GLU A 259 2.66 -20.20 -18.83
N PHE A 260 3.35 -21.22 -18.33
CA PHE A 260 4.66 -21.08 -17.71
C PHE A 260 5.69 -20.46 -18.67
N CYS A 261 5.80 -21.00 -19.89
CA CYS A 261 6.70 -20.47 -20.92
C CYS A 261 6.38 -19.02 -21.29
N LYS A 262 5.09 -18.68 -21.46
CA LYS A 262 4.65 -17.30 -21.72
C LYS A 262 5.08 -16.33 -20.62
N LEU A 263 4.90 -16.72 -19.36
CA LEU A 263 5.26 -15.88 -18.22
C LEU A 263 6.77 -15.73 -18.07
N MET A 264 7.53 -16.83 -18.21
CA MET A 264 8.98 -16.85 -17.99
C MET A 264 9.73 -15.85 -18.87
N VAL A 265 9.31 -15.70 -20.13
CA VAL A 265 9.94 -14.75 -21.08
C VAL A 265 9.34 -13.34 -20.98
N GLY A 266 8.33 -13.14 -20.14
CA GLY A 266 7.61 -11.87 -20.00
C GLY A 266 8.33 -10.83 -19.14
N PRO A 267 8.05 -9.53 -19.35
CA PRO A 267 8.73 -8.44 -18.63
C PRO A 267 8.44 -8.43 -17.12
N GLN A 268 7.27 -8.91 -16.69
CA GLN A 268 6.94 -8.98 -15.25
C GLN A 268 7.80 -10.01 -14.52
N ALA A 269 8.04 -11.17 -15.12
CA ALA A 269 8.91 -12.19 -14.54
C ALA A 269 10.36 -11.68 -14.44
N GLN A 270 10.87 -11.04 -15.50
CA GLN A 270 12.20 -10.42 -15.50
C GLN A 270 12.33 -9.37 -14.39
N ALA A 271 11.36 -8.47 -14.23
CA ALA A 271 11.38 -7.44 -13.20
C ALA A 271 11.31 -8.00 -11.77
N LEU A 272 10.45 -9.00 -11.53
CA LEU A 272 10.31 -9.63 -10.21
C LEU A 272 11.52 -10.48 -9.84
N GLN A 273 12.12 -11.19 -10.80
CA GLN A 273 13.37 -11.93 -10.60
C GLN A 273 14.54 -10.97 -10.34
N TYR A 274 14.65 -9.87 -11.09
CA TYR A 274 15.62 -8.81 -10.80
C TYR A 274 15.46 -8.31 -9.35
N MET A 275 14.23 -8.00 -8.93
CA MET A 275 13.95 -7.53 -7.57
C MET A 275 14.37 -8.55 -6.50
N PHE A 276 14.09 -9.85 -6.73
CA PHE A 276 14.49 -10.93 -5.82
C PHE A 276 16.00 -11.02 -5.63
N PHE A 277 16.79 -10.84 -6.70
CA PHE A 277 18.25 -10.82 -6.60
C PHE A 277 18.77 -9.51 -6.01
N ALA A 278 18.20 -8.37 -6.40
CA ALA A 278 18.56 -7.05 -5.88
C ALA A 278 18.40 -7.00 -4.35
N GLN A 279 17.28 -7.48 -3.81
CA GLN A 279 17.05 -7.54 -2.35
C GLN A 279 18.08 -8.38 -1.61
N ARG A 280 18.51 -9.52 -2.19
CA ARG A 280 19.59 -10.33 -1.61
C ARG A 280 20.94 -9.65 -1.69
N GLN A 281 21.20 -8.92 -2.78
CA GLN A 281 22.44 -8.18 -2.96
C GLN A 281 22.57 -7.03 -1.96
N CYS A 282 21.47 -6.37 -1.57
CA CYS A 282 21.47 -5.34 -0.53
C CYS A 282 22.09 -5.80 0.80
N GLN A 283 21.99 -7.10 1.13
CA GLN A 283 22.57 -7.68 2.35
C GLN A 283 24.07 -8.02 2.20
N LYS A 284 24.60 -8.06 0.97
CA LYS A 284 26.00 -8.40 0.69
C LYS A 284 26.78 -7.12 0.42
N VAL A 285 27.26 -6.49 1.49
CA VAL A 285 28.07 -5.28 1.40
C VAL A 285 29.56 -5.66 1.36
N PRO A 286 30.30 -5.35 0.28
CA PRO A 286 31.74 -5.59 0.23
C PRO A 286 32.48 -4.87 1.36
N GLY A 287 33.45 -5.57 1.98
CA GLY A 287 34.28 -4.99 3.05
C GLY A 287 33.61 -4.88 4.42
N LEU A 288 32.42 -5.46 4.62
CA LEU A 288 31.82 -5.62 5.94
C LEU A 288 31.83 -7.08 6.38
N ASP A 289 32.41 -7.34 7.54
CA ASP A 289 32.35 -8.65 8.18
C ASP A 289 30.95 -8.97 8.67
N LYS A 290 30.64 -10.27 8.81
CA LYS A 290 29.37 -10.69 9.43
C LYS A 290 29.37 -10.33 10.91
N ALA A 291 28.31 -9.67 11.38
CA ALA A 291 28.09 -9.39 12.79
C ALA A 291 26.87 -10.15 13.32
N ALA A 292 26.88 -10.45 14.62
CA ALA A 292 25.69 -10.90 15.32
C ALA A 292 24.70 -9.74 15.45
N ALA A 293 23.42 -10.03 15.25
CA ALA A 293 22.37 -9.04 15.42
C ALA A 293 22.14 -8.72 16.91
N PRO A 294 21.79 -7.47 17.26
CA PRO A 294 21.48 -7.05 18.64
C PRO A 294 20.45 -7.95 19.34
N GLY A 295 20.66 -8.21 20.64
CA GLY A 295 19.72 -8.93 21.50
C GLY A 295 18.74 -8.00 22.21
N THR A 296 19.17 -6.76 22.47
CA THR A 296 18.42 -5.70 23.15
C THR A 296 18.45 -4.40 22.35
N CYS A 297 17.32 -3.69 22.27
CA CYS A 297 17.17 -2.44 21.56
C CYS A 297 16.49 -1.38 22.44
N GLY A 298 17.16 -0.25 22.65
CA GLY A 298 16.55 0.95 23.23
C GLY A 298 15.89 1.78 22.14
N ILE A 299 14.75 2.39 22.42
CA ILE A 299 14.05 3.27 21.48
C ILE A 299 13.74 4.57 22.18
N VAL A 300 14.24 5.70 21.68
CA VAL A 300 13.99 7.02 22.25
C VAL A 300 12.87 7.71 21.47
N GLY A 301 11.76 7.97 22.14
CA GLY A 301 10.51 8.52 21.60
C GLY A 301 9.43 7.44 21.46
N ALA A 302 8.29 7.62 22.13
CA ALA A 302 7.16 6.68 22.09
C ALA A 302 6.06 7.04 21.07
N GLY A 303 6.34 7.98 20.16
CA GLY A 303 5.44 8.39 19.08
C GLY A 303 5.17 7.28 18.04
N LEU A 304 4.59 7.67 16.90
CA LEU A 304 4.19 6.75 15.82
C LEU A 304 5.34 5.83 15.36
N MET A 305 6.51 6.42 15.09
CA MET A 305 7.68 5.68 14.62
C MET A 305 8.26 4.78 15.71
N GLY A 306 8.53 5.31 16.90
CA GLY A 306 9.10 4.53 18.00
C GLY A 306 8.23 3.35 18.42
N SER A 307 6.91 3.54 18.50
CA SER A 307 5.96 2.44 18.76
C SER A 307 6.01 1.36 17.67
N GLY A 308 6.11 1.74 16.40
CA GLY A 308 6.24 0.79 15.29
C GLY A 308 7.59 0.04 15.28
N ILE A 309 8.69 0.73 15.61
CA ILE A 309 10.02 0.12 15.73
C ILE A 309 10.06 -0.86 16.91
N ALA A 310 9.41 -0.52 18.04
CA ALA A 310 9.29 -1.39 19.21
C ALA A 310 8.60 -2.70 18.86
N MET A 311 7.47 -2.62 18.13
CA MET A 311 6.77 -3.81 17.64
C MET A 311 7.64 -4.65 16.69
N CYS A 312 8.36 -4.03 15.76
CA CYS A 312 9.31 -4.74 14.87
C CYS A 312 10.33 -5.56 15.67
N CYS A 313 10.93 -4.94 16.68
CA CYS A 313 11.95 -5.55 17.52
C CYS A 313 11.38 -6.72 18.32
N ALA A 314 10.27 -6.49 19.03
CA ALA A 314 9.60 -7.51 19.84
C ALA A 314 9.21 -8.75 19.00
N GLU A 315 8.62 -8.53 17.82
CA GLU A 315 8.19 -9.62 16.93
C GLU A 315 9.33 -10.50 16.39
N ASN A 316 10.57 -9.99 16.42
CA ASN A 316 11.76 -10.70 15.99
C ASN A 316 12.69 -11.05 17.16
N GLY A 317 12.15 -11.14 18.38
CA GLY A 317 12.84 -11.66 19.56
C GLY A 317 13.95 -10.73 20.06
N ILE A 318 13.84 -9.43 19.82
CA ILE A 318 14.71 -8.40 20.41
C ILE A 318 13.97 -7.80 21.60
N LYS A 319 14.58 -7.80 22.78
CA LYS A 319 14.02 -7.15 23.97
C LYS A 319 14.11 -5.63 23.80
N VAL A 320 13.05 -4.92 24.16
CA VAL A 320 12.92 -3.48 23.89
C VAL A 320 12.84 -2.69 25.19
N VAL A 321 13.58 -1.59 25.26
CA VAL A 321 13.32 -0.50 26.21
C VAL A 321 12.72 0.67 25.43
N LEU A 322 11.44 0.99 25.67
CA LEU A 322 10.77 2.12 25.01
C LEU A 322 10.81 3.32 25.95
N LEU A 323 11.57 4.33 25.57
CA LEU A 323 11.78 5.53 26.36
C LEU A 323 10.98 6.72 25.80
N ASP A 324 10.29 7.43 26.68
CA ASP A 324 9.82 8.80 26.42
C ASP A 324 9.97 9.59 27.72
N ILE A 325 10.49 10.81 27.66
CA ILE A 325 10.67 11.64 28.87
C ILE A 325 9.33 12.07 29.46
N ASP A 326 8.27 12.08 28.65
CA ASP A 326 6.92 12.42 29.05
C ASP A 326 6.09 11.15 29.24
N GLN A 327 5.63 10.92 30.47
CA GLN A 327 4.84 9.73 30.83
C GLN A 327 3.55 9.61 29.99
N LYS A 328 2.90 10.72 29.65
CA LYS A 328 1.67 10.72 28.87
C LYS A 328 1.92 10.29 27.43
N ASN A 329 3.05 10.67 26.83
CA ASN A 329 3.48 10.19 25.52
C ASN A 329 3.85 8.71 25.54
N LEU A 330 4.55 8.26 26.60
CA LEU A 330 4.86 6.85 26.80
C LEU A 330 3.59 5.99 26.89
N ASP A 331 2.61 6.41 27.69
CA ASP A 331 1.33 5.72 27.86
C ASP A 331 0.54 5.65 26.55
N ARG A 332 0.56 6.73 25.76
CA ARG A 332 -0.06 6.78 24.42
C ARG A 332 0.61 5.79 23.47
N GLY A 333 1.94 5.74 23.45
CA GLY A 333 2.70 4.79 22.64
C GLY A 333 2.38 3.33 23.00
N MET A 334 2.43 3.00 24.30
CA MET A 334 2.07 1.67 24.79
C MET A 334 0.62 1.29 24.47
N THR A 335 -0.30 2.25 24.54
CA THR A 335 -1.70 2.05 24.14
C THR A 335 -1.84 1.76 22.64
N ALA A 336 -1.10 2.49 21.80
CA ALA A 336 -1.09 2.26 20.36
C ALA A 336 -0.53 0.87 19.99
N ILE A 337 0.52 0.41 20.68
CA ILE A 337 1.07 -0.94 20.55
C ILE A 337 0.02 -1.99 20.92
N LYS A 338 -0.60 -1.88 22.11
CA LYS A 338 -1.65 -2.79 22.58
C LYS A 338 -2.82 -2.85 21.60
N LYS A 339 -3.29 -1.71 21.09
CA LYS A 339 -4.37 -1.65 20.10
C LYS A 339 -4.00 -2.33 18.77
N ASN A 340 -2.76 -2.23 18.31
CA ASN A 340 -2.29 -2.95 17.13
C ASN A 340 -2.29 -4.47 17.34
N TYR A 341 -1.85 -4.94 18.51
CA TYR A 341 -1.86 -6.36 18.82
C TYR A 341 -3.28 -6.90 19.04
N ALA A 342 -4.17 -6.15 19.67
CA ALA A 342 -5.58 -6.52 19.82
C ALA A 342 -6.23 -6.79 18.45
N ARG A 343 -6.01 -5.92 17.45
CA ARG A 343 -6.44 -6.15 16.06
C ARG A 343 -5.83 -7.41 15.44
N SER A 344 -4.60 -7.77 15.83
CA SER A 344 -3.95 -8.99 15.37
C SER A 344 -4.56 -10.26 15.97
N VAL A 345 -5.06 -10.19 17.20
CA VAL A 345 -5.81 -11.27 17.85
C VAL A 345 -7.21 -11.40 17.24
N GLU A 346 -7.91 -10.28 17.07
CA GLU A 346 -9.25 -10.23 16.46
C GLU A 346 -9.27 -10.88 15.07
N ARG A 347 -8.28 -10.57 14.22
CA ARG A 347 -8.12 -11.19 12.90
C ARG A 347 -7.50 -12.60 12.92
N LYS A 348 -7.33 -13.20 14.12
CA LYS A 348 -6.74 -14.54 14.33
C LYS A 348 -5.34 -14.73 13.74
N SER A 349 -4.60 -13.65 13.54
CA SER A 349 -3.22 -13.68 13.04
C SER A 349 -2.18 -13.97 14.13
N LYS A 350 -2.56 -13.75 15.40
CA LYS A 350 -1.80 -14.11 16.60
C LYS A 350 -2.76 -14.57 17.69
N SER A 351 -2.30 -15.44 18.58
CA SER A 351 -3.02 -15.79 19.82
C SER A 351 -2.77 -14.75 20.90
N GLN A 352 -3.64 -14.72 21.92
CA GLN A 352 -3.46 -13.84 23.08
C GLN A 352 -2.13 -14.11 23.80
N ALA A 353 -1.80 -15.38 24.05
CA ALA A 353 -0.54 -15.76 24.69
C ALA A 353 0.70 -15.28 23.92
N GLN A 354 0.66 -15.31 22.58
CA GLN A 354 1.74 -14.74 21.76
C GLN A 354 1.87 -13.23 21.95
N VAL A 355 0.74 -12.51 22.00
CA VAL A 355 0.72 -11.06 22.24
C VAL A 355 1.23 -10.70 23.62
N ASP A 356 0.84 -11.46 24.65
CA ASP A 356 1.28 -11.22 26.03
C ASP A 356 2.80 -11.37 26.15
N GLY A 357 3.38 -12.40 25.50
CA GLY A 357 4.83 -12.56 25.41
C GLY A 357 5.54 -11.42 24.68
N LEU A 358 4.94 -10.89 23.61
CA LEU A 358 5.49 -9.74 22.89
C LEU A 358 5.43 -8.46 23.73
N LEU A 359 4.33 -8.21 24.43
CA LEU A 359 4.19 -7.06 25.32
C LEU A 359 5.15 -7.13 26.50
N ALA A 360 5.35 -8.32 27.08
CA ALA A 360 6.31 -8.53 28.15
C ALA A 360 7.76 -8.27 27.72
N SER A 361 8.06 -8.33 26.41
CA SER A 361 9.38 -8.01 25.87
C SER A 361 9.65 -6.51 25.69
N ILE A 362 8.65 -5.65 25.92
CA ILE A 362 8.73 -4.18 25.79
C ILE A 362 8.64 -3.56 27.19
N THR A 363 9.75 -2.99 27.65
CA THR A 363 9.85 -2.30 28.94
C THR A 363 9.72 -0.78 28.72
N PRO A 364 8.60 -0.15 29.13
CA PRO A 364 8.47 1.30 29.08
C PRO A 364 9.34 1.97 30.15
N SER A 365 9.94 3.12 29.85
CA SER A 365 10.73 3.91 30.81
C SER A 365 10.67 5.40 30.51
N THR A 366 10.87 6.22 31.55
CA THR A 366 11.04 7.68 31.43
C THR A 366 12.47 8.13 31.74
N SER A 367 13.40 7.21 32.03
CA SER A 367 14.79 7.52 32.40
C SER A 367 15.79 6.95 31.40
N TYR A 368 16.73 7.80 30.97
CA TYR A 368 17.84 7.41 30.09
C TYR A 368 18.72 6.30 30.66
N ASP A 369 18.84 6.21 31.99
CA ASP A 369 19.67 5.19 32.63
C ASP A 369 19.17 3.75 32.34
N SER A 370 17.89 3.59 31.98
CA SER A 370 17.32 2.32 31.56
C SER A 370 17.94 1.76 30.26
N LEU A 371 18.59 2.61 29.46
CA LEU A 371 19.20 2.24 28.18
C LEU A 371 20.62 1.66 28.34
N GLY A 372 21.22 1.72 29.54
CA GLY A 372 22.64 1.42 29.74
C GLY A 372 23.05 0.00 29.34
N HIS A 373 22.13 -0.96 29.34
CA HIS A 373 22.38 -2.34 28.98
C HIS A 373 22.12 -2.68 27.50
N CYS A 374 21.52 -1.76 26.73
CA CYS A 374 21.11 -2.02 25.35
C CYS A 374 22.31 -2.23 24.39
N ASP A 375 22.15 -3.11 23.40
CA ASP A 375 23.17 -3.37 22.37
C ASP A 375 23.11 -2.37 21.22
N ILE A 376 21.91 -1.85 20.94
CA ILE A 376 21.63 -0.77 20.01
C ILE A 376 20.57 0.16 20.61
N VAL A 377 20.67 1.46 20.36
CA VAL A 377 19.61 2.43 20.66
C VAL A 377 19.21 3.16 19.38
N VAL A 378 17.91 3.20 19.08
CA VAL A 378 17.34 3.91 17.93
C VAL A 378 16.57 5.14 18.42
N GLU A 379 17.07 6.32 18.07
CA GLU A 379 16.40 7.59 18.31
C GLU A 379 15.31 7.83 17.25
N ALA A 380 14.07 8.06 17.69
CA ALA A 380 12.88 8.26 16.86
C ALA A 380 12.00 9.42 17.39
N VAL A 381 12.63 10.52 17.79
CA VAL A 381 11.99 11.77 18.22
C VAL A 381 11.82 12.74 17.05
N PHE A 382 11.29 13.92 17.37
CA PHE A 382 11.03 15.00 16.42
C PHE A 382 12.27 15.40 15.60
N GLU A 383 12.03 15.85 14.37
CA GLU A 383 13.09 16.15 13.39
C GLU A 383 13.74 17.52 13.65
N ASN A 384 14.55 17.61 14.72
CA ASN A 384 15.26 18.81 15.13
C ASN A 384 16.72 18.49 15.49
N MET A 385 17.67 19.19 14.86
CA MET A 385 19.10 18.90 15.02
C MET A 385 19.60 19.13 16.45
N ASP A 386 19.21 20.23 17.10
CA ASP A 386 19.66 20.55 18.46
C ASP A 386 19.13 19.55 19.47
N LEU A 387 17.86 19.14 19.33
CA LEU A 387 17.26 18.10 20.15
C LEU A 387 17.99 16.76 19.97
N LYS A 388 18.23 16.33 18.72
CA LYS A 388 18.94 15.09 18.44
C LYS A 388 20.37 15.12 18.99
N ARG A 389 21.10 16.23 18.84
CA ARG A 389 22.43 16.40 19.44
C ARG A 389 22.40 16.24 20.97
N LYS A 390 21.44 16.86 21.66
CA LYS A 390 21.26 16.70 23.12
C LYS A 390 20.97 15.25 23.50
N ILE A 391 20.09 14.57 22.75
CA ILE A 391 19.77 13.16 22.98
C ILE A 391 21.02 12.30 22.79
N PHE A 392 21.77 12.49 21.71
CA PHE A 392 22.97 11.70 21.44
C PHE A 392 24.08 11.94 22.47
N ALA A 393 24.22 13.16 23.01
CA ALA A 393 25.11 13.42 24.13
C ALA A 393 24.69 12.64 25.41
N GLU A 394 23.40 12.57 25.71
CA GLU A 394 22.89 11.75 26.82
C GLU A 394 23.07 10.25 26.56
N LEU A 395 22.81 9.78 25.32
CA LEU A 395 23.05 8.39 24.94
C LEU A 395 24.54 8.03 25.07
N ASP A 396 25.43 8.94 24.71
CA ASP A 396 26.86 8.77 24.88
C ASP A 396 27.24 8.57 26.36
N ARG A 397 26.60 9.32 27.26
CA ARG A 397 26.81 9.21 28.71
C ARG A 397 26.29 7.89 29.30
N VAL A 398 25.10 7.44 28.92
CA VAL A 398 24.42 6.32 29.60
C VAL A 398 24.68 4.95 28.99
N CYS A 399 24.85 4.86 27.67
CA CYS A 399 24.94 3.57 26.99
C CYS A 399 26.31 2.94 27.21
N LYS A 400 26.36 1.62 27.46
CA LYS A 400 27.63 0.88 27.58
C LYS A 400 28.56 1.08 26.36
N PRO A 401 29.89 0.96 26.52
CA PRO A 401 30.81 0.89 25.40
C PRO A 401 30.42 -0.21 24.40
N GLY A 402 30.55 0.07 23.10
CA GLY A 402 30.20 -0.87 22.03
C GLY A 402 28.70 -1.00 21.71
N CYS A 403 27.84 -0.26 22.42
CA CYS A 403 26.45 -0.01 22.02
C CYS A 403 26.41 0.82 20.73
N VAL A 404 25.56 0.43 19.77
CA VAL A 404 25.34 1.20 18.54
C VAL A 404 24.33 2.30 18.78
N LEU A 405 24.66 3.54 18.41
CA LEU A 405 23.77 4.70 18.55
C LEU A 405 23.20 5.06 17.17
N ALA A 406 21.92 4.80 16.95
CA ALA A 406 21.27 4.95 15.65
C ALA A 406 20.23 6.09 15.66
N SER A 407 20.19 6.93 14.62
CA SER A 407 19.10 7.90 14.43
C SER A 407 18.15 7.43 13.33
N ASN A 408 16.84 7.56 13.56
CA ASN A 408 15.78 7.33 12.58
C ASN A 408 15.45 8.59 11.75
N THR A 409 16.28 9.64 11.82
CA THR A 409 16.11 10.85 10.99
C THR A 409 15.89 10.49 9.51
N SER A 410 15.06 11.27 8.81
CA SER A 410 14.71 11.06 7.40
C SER A 410 15.53 11.92 6.44
N GLY A 411 16.35 12.84 6.97
CA GLY A 411 17.18 13.73 6.15
C GLY A 411 18.17 14.63 6.87
N LEU A 412 18.26 14.61 8.21
CA LEU A 412 19.31 15.34 8.92
C LEU A 412 20.66 14.64 8.75
N ASN A 413 21.72 15.45 8.74
CA ASN A 413 23.08 14.95 8.57
C ASN A 413 23.50 14.13 9.80
N ILE A 414 23.79 12.84 9.58
CA ILE A 414 24.22 11.90 10.64
C ILE A 414 25.54 12.35 11.30
N ASP A 415 26.44 12.97 10.56
CA ASP A 415 27.73 13.43 11.10
C ASP A 415 27.55 14.56 12.09
N SER A 416 26.63 15.49 11.80
CA SER A 416 26.28 16.58 12.71
C SER A 416 25.69 16.06 14.02
N ILE A 417 24.97 14.94 13.98
CA ILE A 417 24.47 14.25 15.18
C ILE A 417 25.64 13.57 15.91
N ALA A 418 26.53 12.89 15.18
CA ALA A 418 27.66 12.16 15.73
C ALA A 418 28.67 13.07 16.46
N GLU A 419 28.82 14.33 16.03
CA GLU A 419 29.67 15.35 16.68
C GLU A 419 29.28 15.64 18.13
N ALA A 420 28.04 15.35 18.54
CA ALA A 420 27.61 15.53 19.92
C ALA A 420 28.09 14.41 20.85
N THR A 421 28.82 13.42 20.33
CA THR A 421 29.30 12.25 21.07
C THR A 421 30.83 12.19 21.09
N LYS A 422 31.40 11.55 22.11
CA LYS A 422 32.84 11.23 22.21
C LYS A 422 33.21 9.97 21.43
N ARG A 423 32.21 9.27 20.86
CA ARG A 423 32.35 8.03 20.09
C ARG A 423 31.60 8.11 18.76
N PRO A 424 31.91 9.08 17.88
CA PRO A 424 31.22 9.23 16.61
C PRO A 424 31.32 7.97 15.72
N GLN A 425 32.31 7.11 15.96
CA GLN A 425 32.45 5.83 15.29
C GLN A 425 31.34 4.81 15.61
N ASP A 426 30.65 4.97 16.73
CA ASP A 426 29.52 4.14 17.16
C ASP A 426 28.16 4.67 16.68
N VAL A 427 28.14 5.80 15.96
CA VAL A 427 26.93 6.47 15.48
C VAL A 427 26.60 6.08 14.04
N VAL A 428 25.32 5.84 13.76
CA VAL A 428 24.79 5.41 12.46
C VAL A 428 23.38 5.97 12.20
N GLY A 429 22.92 6.02 10.96
CA GLY A 429 21.49 6.18 10.68
C GLY A 429 20.80 4.84 10.49
N CYS A 430 19.62 4.65 11.06
CA CYS A 430 18.71 3.53 10.80
C CYS A 430 17.34 4.11 10.45
N HIS A 431 17.16 4.50 9.20
CA HIS A 431 15.96 5.18 8.71
C HIS A 431 14.87 4.15 8.34
N PHE A 432 13.88 4.02 9.23
CA PHE A 432 12.66 3.25 9.03
C PHE A 432 11.60 4.08 8.30
N PHE A 433 10.78 3.40 7.51
CA PHE A 433 9.68 4.02 6.77
C PHE A 433 8.34 3.82 7.48
N SER A 434 7.52 4.86 7.57
CA SER A 434 6.21 4.80 8.23
C SER A 434 5.18 4.04 7.38
N PRO A 435 4.33 3.17 7.97
CA PRO A 435 4.42 2.64 9.33
C PRO A 435 5.58 1.66 9.50
N ALA A 436 6.43 1.86 10.51
CA ALA A 436 7.69 1.11 10.68
C ALA A 436 7.50 -0.41 10.82
N ASN A 437 6.37 -0.86 11.36
CA ASN A 437 6.02 -2.28 11.50
C ASN A 437 5.47 -2.93 10.22
N VAL A 438 5.23 -2.15 9.17
CA VAL A 438 4.65 -2.62 7.91
C VAL A 438 5.64 -2.47 6.76
N MET A 439 6.31 -1.31 6.66
CA MET A 439 7.17 -1.02 5.51
C MET A 439 8.43 -1.89 5.54
N PRO A 440 8.81 -2.52 4.42
CA PRO A 440 9.90 -3.49 4.39
C PRO A 440 11.29 -2.85 4.37
N LEU A 441 11.43 -1.61 3.88
CA LEU A 441 12.72 -0.95 3.69
C LEU A 441 13.30 -0.42 5.01
N LEU A 442 14.60 -0.59 5.18
CA LEU A 442 15.42 0.06 6.21
C LEU A 442 16.71 0.57 5.56
N GLU A 443 16.89 1.88 5.55
CA GLU A 443 18.14 2.52 5.09
C GLU A 443 19.12 2.64 6.26
N ASN A 444 20.25 1.97 6.16
CA ASN A 444 21.35 2.09 7.11
C ASN A 444 22.36 3.10 6.58
N VAL A 445 22.33 4.31 7.14
CA VAL A 445 23.10 5.46 6.67
C VAL A 445 24.48 5.45 7.30
N ARG A 446 25.51 5.31 6.48
CA ARG A 446 26.91 5.33 6.92
C ARG A 446 27.44 6.76 6.95
N GLY A 447 27.82 7.24 8.13
CA GLY A 447 28.65 8.43 8.26
C GLY A 447 30.13 8.12 7.98
N PRO A 448 30.95 9.08 7.54
CA PRO A 448 32.40 8.97 7.36
C PRO A 448 33.15 8.37 8.56
N ARG A 449 32.71 8.65 9.80
CA ARG A 449 33.36 8.12 11.01
C ARG A 449 32.79 6.79 11.47
N THR A 450 31.60 6.38 10.99
CA THR A 450 30.95 5.13 11.41
C THR A 450 31.85 3.94 11.15
N ALA A 451 32.16 3.18 12.21
CA ALA A 451 33.07 2.06 12.11
C ALA A 451 32.44 0.88 11.34
N PRO A 452 33.23 0.08 10.59
CA PRO A 452 32.73 -1.06 9.84
C PRO A 452 31.91 -2.05 10.69
N GLN A 453 32.34 -2.34 11.92
CA GLN A 453 31.63 -3.25 12.83
C GLN A 453 30.27 -2.72 13.28
N VAL A 454 30.12 -1.40 13.40
CA VAL A 454 28.84 -0.74 13.75
C VAL A 454 27.87 -0.85 12.58
N MET A 455 28.37 -0.64 11.36
CA MET A 455 27.61 -0.83 10.14
C MET A 455 27.19 -2.29 9.94
N ALA A 456 28.10 -3.24 10.17
CA ALA A 456 27.79 -4.67 10.12
C ALA A 456 26.68 -5.05 11.13
N LYS A 457 26.73 -4.52 12.36
CA LYS A 457 25.67 -4.70 13.36
C LYS A 457 24.34 -4.08 12.93
N ALA A 458 24.34 -2.90 12.31
CA ALA A 458 23.12 -2.26 11.80
C ALA A 458 22.49 -3.05 10.63
N MET A 459 23.30 -3.60 9.73
CA MET A 459 22.84 -4.51 8.67
C MET A 459 22.28 -5.81 9.26
N ALA A 460 22.96 -6.39 10.25
CA ALA A 460 22.48 -7.59 10.95
C ALA A 460 21.18 -7.33 11.73
N PHE A 461 21.03 -6.14 12.32
CA PHE A 461 19.80 -5.68 12.97
C PHE A 461 18.64 -5.64 11.97
N GLY A 462 18.81 -4.96 10.83
CA GLY A 462 17.80 -4.93 9.77
C GLY A 462 17.41 -6.32 9.26
N ALA A 463 18.39 -7.20 9.04
CA ALA A 463 18.14 -8.58 8.62
C ALA A 463 17.36 -9.38 9.69
N LYS A 464 17.70 -9.24 10.98
CA LYS A 464 16.96 -9.87 12.08
C LYS A 464 15.51 -9.39 12.16
N LEU A 465 15.28 -8.11 11.88
CA LEU A 465 13.94 -7.52 11.80
C LEU A 465 13.16 -7.92 10.54
N LYS A 466 13.74 -8.75 9.66
CA LYS A 466 13.18 -9.14 8.35
C LYS A 466 12.88 -7.94 7.45
N LYS A 467 13.69 -6.88 7.56
CA LYS A 467 13.67 -5.73 6.64
C LYS A 467 14.55 -6.00 5.43
N VAL A 468 14.19 -5.38 4.30
CA VAL A 468 15.11 -5.16 3.18
C VAL A 468 16.05 -4.04 3.63
N THR A 469 17.24 -4.43 4.06
CA THR A 469 18.23 -3.53 4.64
C THR A 469 19.25 -3.14 3.58
N CYS A 470 19.46 -1.83 3.41
CA CYS A 470 20.36 -1.27 2.42
C CYS A 470 21.39 -0.37 3.11
N LEU A 471 22.68 -0.53 2.81
CA LEU A 471 23.68 0.46 3.17
C LEU A 471 23.56 1.64 2.22
N VAL A 472 23.44 2.85 2.78
CA VAL A 472 23.37 4.10 2.02
C VAL A 472 24.40 5.12 2.52
N GLY A 473 24.80 6.03 1.64
CA GLY A 473 25.67 7.15 2.02
C GLY A 473 24.91 8.26 2.74
N ASN A 474 25.61 9.00 3.62
CA ASN A 474 25.08 10.17 4.29
C ASN A 474 24.97 11.36 3.31
N CYS A 475 23.77 11.61 2.80
CA CYS A 475 23.45 12.81 2.02
C CYS A 475 22.00 13.23 2.27
N PRO A 476 21.62 14.49 1.97
CA PRO A 476 20.26 14.97 2.19
C PRO A 476 19.20 14.08 1.53
N GLY A 477 18.28 13.55 2.34
CA GLY A 477 17.22 12.63 1.90
C GLY A 477 17.67 11.22 1.51
N PHE A 478 18.94 10.87 1.77
CA PHE A 478 19.55 9.56 1.51
C PHE A 478 19.30 9.07 0.07
N ILE A 479 18.61 7.94 -0.11
CA ILE A 479 18.22 7.44 -1.43
C ILE A 479 16.74 7.68 -1.67
N ALA A 480 15.85 7.11 -0.83
CA ALA A 480 14.42 7.09 -1.11
C ALA A 480 13.81 8.50 -1.22
N ASN A 481 14.02 9.35 -0.20
CA ASN A 481 13.46 10.71 -0.18
C ASN A 481 14.14 11.61 -1.22
N ARG A 482 15.44 11.41 -1.44
CA ARG A 482 16.19 12.12 -2.49
C ARG A 482 15.62 11.84 -3.88
N VAL A 483 15.38 10.58 -4.23
CA VAL A 483 14.80 10.21 -5.54
C VAL A 483 13.36 10.70 -5.65
N MET A 484 12.57 10.61 -4.58
CA MET A 484 11.19 11.10 -4.54
C MET A 484 11.11 12.61 -4.78
N ASN A 485 11.99 13.41 -4.19
CA ASN A 485 11.98 14.88 -4.33
C ASN A 485 12.23 15.39 -5.75
N VAL A 486 12.76 14.57 -6.67
CA VAL A 486 13.01 14.95 -8.08
C VAL A 486 11.77 14.69 -8.96
N SER A 487 10.66 14.25 -8.38
CA SER A 487 9.48 13.87 -9.15
C SER A 487 8.81 15.08 -9.81
N GLY A 488 8.80 15.11 -11.15
CA GLY A 488 8.28 16.21 -11.97
C GLY A 488 6.77 16.48 -11.89
N TRP A 489 6.02 15.84 -10.97
CA TRP A 489 4.58 16.05 -10.85
C TRP A 489 4.22 17.47 -10.41
N THR A 490 5.09 18.16 -9.67
CA THR A 490 4.92 19.57 -9.33
C THR A 490 4.92 20.44 -10.59
N HIS A 491 5.80 20.15 -11.55
CA HIS A 491 5.85 20.81 -12.85
C HIS A 491 4.63 20.46 -13.71
N LEU A 492 4.09 19.24 -13.60
CA LEU A 492 2.85 18.87 -14.29
C LEU A 492 1.65 19.70 -13.78
N ILE A 493 1.58 19.96 -12.46
CA ILE A 493 0.56 20.84 -11.90
C ILE A 493 0.76 22.27 -12.37
N GLN A 494 2.00 22.78 -12.37
CA GLN A 494 2.32 24.11 -12.94
C GLN A 494 1.93 24.22 -14.42
N GLY A 495 2.04 23.13 -15.18
CA GLY A 495 1.60 23.02 -16.56
C GLY A 495 0.08 22.94 -16.76
N GLY A 496 -0.70 22.91 -15.67
CA GLY A 496 -2.17 22.93 -15.70
C GLY A 496 -2.86 21.58 -15.52
N LEU A 497 -2.13 20.50 -15.20
CA LEU A 497 -2.74 19.20 -14.90
C LEU A 497 -3.33 19.17 -13.49
N LEU A 498 -4.46 18.49 -13.33
CA LEU A 498 -5.13 18.33 -12.04
C LEU A 498 -4.51 17.17 -11.23
N PRO A 499 -4.44 17.28 -9.88
CA PRO A 499 -3.91 16.23 -9.01
C PRO A 499 -4.45 14.82 -9.29
N HIS A 500 -5.78 14.69 -9.47
CA HIS A 500 -6.40 13.39 -9.74
C HIS A 500 -6.03 12.80 -11.11
N GLN A 501 -5.67 13.63 -12.10
CA GLN A 501 -5.21 13.15 -13.41
C GLN A 501 -3.81 12.57 -13.32
N ILE A 502 -2.94 13.25 -12.58
CA ILE A 502 -1.57 12.81 -12.30
C ILE A 502 -1.61 11.51 -11.49
N ASP A 503 -2.42 11.46 -10.44
CA ASP A 503 -2.57 10.28 -9.60
C ASP A 503 -3.16 9.11 -10.36
N ALA A 504 -4.20 9.33 -11.17
CA ALA A 504 -4.77 8.26 -12.00
C ALA A 504 -3.76 7.71 -13.02
N ALA A 505 -2.93 8.58 -13.62
CA ALA A 505 -1.87 8.15 -14.53
C ALA A 505 -0.78 7.35 -13.80
N ALA A 506 -0.34 7.82 -12.63
CA ALA A 506 0.64 7.12 -11.80
C ALA A 506 0.13 5.76 -11.29
N GLU A 507 -1.13 5.69 -10.86
CA GLU A 507 -1.78 4.46 -10.42
C GLU A 507 -2.04 3.50 -11.59
N ALA A 508 -2.36 4.01 -12.78
CA ALA A 508 -2.46 3.21 -14.00
C ALA A 508 -1.11 2.64 -14.45
N PHE A 509 -0.01 3.40 -14.24
CA PHE A 509 1.35 2.92 -14.48
C PHE A 509 1.75 1.79 -13.51
N GLY A 510 1.20 1.79 -12.28
CA GLY A 510 1.41 0.74 -11.28
C GLY A 510 1.81 1.23 -9.89
N MET A 511 1.84 2.55 -9.66
CA MET A 511 2.02 3.07 -8.30
C MET A 511 0.81 2.69 -7.43
N ARG A 512 1.04 2.32 -6.17
CA ARG A 512 -0.04 1.97 -5.24
C ARG A 512 -0.94 3.17 -4.90
N MET A 513 -0.36 4.35 -4.92
CA MET A 513 -0.99 5.61 -4.61
C MET A 513 -0.30 6.67 -5.47
N GLY A 514 -1.08 7.55 -6.08
CA GLY A 514 -0.51 8.66 -6.83
C GLY A 514 0.26 9.64 -5.94
N PRO A 515 1.19 10.42 -6.52
CA PRO A 515 2.07 11.30 -5.77
C PRO A 515 1.32 12.36 -4.96
N THR A 516 0.21 12.89 -5.46
CA THR A 516 -0.51 13.97 -4.74
C THR A 516 -1.24 13.44 -3.51
N ARG A 517 -1.92 12.30 -3.61
CA ARG A 517 -2.51 11.60 -2.44
C ARG A 517 -1.48 11.09 -1.45
N MET A 518 -0.29 10.72 -1.94
CA MET A 518 0.82 10.35 -1.05
C MET A 518 1.26 11.55 -0.20
N MET A 519 1.35 12.74 -0.80
CA MET A 519 1.67 13.97 -0.07
C MET A 519 0.61 14.31 0.99
N ASP A 520 -0.68 14.05 0.70
CA ASP A 520 -1.76 14.22 1.69
C ASP A 520 -1.62 13.27 2.88
N LEU A 521 -1.26 12.02 2.60
CA LEU A 521 -1.04 11.02 3.63
C LEU A 521 0.17 11.37 4.51
N VAL A 522 1.22 11.94 3.93
CA VAL A 522 2.41 12.39 4.67
C VAL A 522 2.09 13.64 5.50
N GLY A 523 1.34 14.58 4.94
CA GLY A 523 1.05 15.88 5.55
C GLY A 523 1.90 16.99 4.93
N LEU A 524 1.24 17.96 4.28
CA LEU A 524 1.89 19.08 3.59
C LEU A 524 2.65 20.01 4.56
N ASP A 525 2.22 20.06 5.81
CA ASP A 525 2.81 20.83 6.91
C ASP A 525 4.23 20.36 7.29
N LEU A 526 4.56 19.09 7.05
CA LEU A 526 5.93 18.58 7.26
C LEU A 526 6.91 19.18 6.24
N PHE A 527 6.47 19.38 4.99
CA PHE A 527 7.29 19.98 3.94
C PHE A 527 7.40 21.49 4.07
N GLY A 528 6.36 22.17 4.56
CA GLY A 528 6.41 23.60 4.87
C GLY A 528 7.45 23.89 5.96
N ARG A 529 7.42 23.13 7.06
CA ARG A 529 8.36 23.27 8.18
C ARG A 529 9.81 22.97 7.80
N GLU A 530 10.05 21.99 6.93
CA GLU A 530 11.41 21.68 6.46
C GLU A 530 11.99 22.80 5.58
N ARG A 531 11.16 23.51 4.80
CA ARG A 531 11.59 24.67 3.99
C ARG A 531 11.90 25.89 4.85
N GLU A 532 11.02 26.22 5.80
CA GLU A 532 11.29 27.26 6.80
C GLU A 532 12.61 27.01 7.53
N ARG A 533 12.89 25.75 7.90
CA ARG A 533 14.13 25.33 8.57
C ARG A 533 15.38 25.51 7.71
N LYS A 534 15.29 25.30 6.39
CA LYS A 534 16.42 25.49 5.48
C LYS A 534 16.71 26.96 5.16
N GLY A 535 15.85 27.89 5.59
CA GLY A 535 15.98 29.30 5.25
C GLY A 535 15.89 29.57 3.75
N GLU A 536 15.22 28.67 3.00
CA GLU A 536 14.94 28.85 1.57
C GLU A 536 14.01 30.07 1.43
N GLN A 537 14.61 31.25 1.18
CA GLN A 537 13.91 32.54 0.99
C GLN A 537 13.40 32.74 -0.44
N ASP A 538 13.64 31.78 -1.32
CA ASP A 538 13.42 31.97 -2.75
C ASP A 538 12.03 31.44 -3.15
N ASP A 539 11.03 32.33 -3.09
CA ASP A 539 9.70 32.20 -3.72
C ASP A 539 9.86 32.20 -5.27
N GLN A 540 10.62 31.26 -5.84
CA GLN A 540 10.94 31.31 -7.28
C GLN A 540 9.80 30.84 -8.20
N ASN A 541 8.74 30.20 -7.69
CA ASN A 541 7.56 29.92 -8.51
C ASN A 541 6.21 29.95 -7.74
N GLU A 542 5.14 30.30 -8.46
CA GLU A 542 3.77 30.45 -7.95
C GLU A 542 3.20 29.20 -7.26
N TYR A 543 3.69 28.02 -7.62
CA TYR A 543 3.23 26.74 -7.08
C TYR A 543 3.80 26.46 -5.68
N GLU A 544 5.03 26.87 -5.40
CA GLU A 544 5.63 26.76 -4.06
C GLU A 544 4.93 27.70 -3.08
N ARG A 545 4.57 28.89 -3.55
CA ARG A 545 3.72 29.84 -2.80
C ARG A 545 2.31 29.27 -2.54
N PHE A 546 1.71 28.58 -3.53
CA PHE A 546 0.43 27.90 -3.34
C PHE A 546 0.52 26.78 -2.30
N GLN A 547 1.56 25.94 -2.32
CA GLN A 547 1.76 24.89 -1.32
C GLN A 547 1.93 25.45 0.09
N LYS A 548 2.62 26.59 0.24
CA LYS A 548 2.77 27.31 1.50
C LYS A 548 1.44 27.83 2.01
N LEU A 549 0.65 28.53 1.18
CA LEU A 549 -0.68 29.03 1.53
C LEU A 549 -1.62 27.88 1.93
N LEU A 550 -1.59 26.77 1.20
CA LEU A 550 -2.39 25.58 1.52
C LEU A 550 -1.96 24.98 2.87
N ALA A 551 -0.66 24.89 3.16
CA ALA A 551 -0.16 24.40 4.44
C ALA A 551 -0.52 25.33 5.62
N GLU A 552 -0.49 26.65 5.41
CA GLU A 552 -0.90 27.67 6.39
C GLU A 552 -2.41 27.64 6.67
N GLU A 553 -3.26 27.42 5.65
CA GLU A 553 -4.71 27.31 5.79
C GLU A 553 -5.17 25.99 6.43
N VAL A 554 -4.47 24.89 6.16
CA VAL A 554 -4.86 23.53 6.59
C VAL A 554 -4.55 23.28 8.08
N GLY A 555 -3.54 23.96 8.64
CA GLY A 555 -3.16 23.89 10.06
C GLY A 555 -2.50 22.56 10.48
N PRO A 556 -1.90 22.49 11.70
CA PRO A 556 -1.17 21.29 12.16
C PRO A 556 -2.09 20.08 12.35
N GLY A 557 -1.74 18.94 11.74
CA GLY A 557 -2.42 17.65 11.96
C GLY A 557 -3.70 17.43 11.16
N ASN A 558 -3.95 18.25 10.14
CA ASN A 558 -5.10 18.10 9.25
C ASN A 558 -4.73 17.22 8.03
N PRO A 559 -5.37 16.05 7.83
CA PRO A 559 -5.04 15.08 6.78
C PRO A 559 -5.66 15.41 5.40
N HIS A 560 -6.25 16.60 5.23
CA HIS A 560 -7.13 16.93 4.10
C HIS A 560 -6.44 17.64 2.92
N GLY A 561 -5.15 17.38 2.65
CA GLY A 561 -4.29 18.10 1.68
C GLY A 561 -4.94 18.50 0.33
N TRP A 562 -4.72 17.75 -0.75
CA TRP A 562 -5.33 17.95 -2.07
C TRP A 562 -6.72 17.30 -2.17
N GLU A 563 -6.99 16.25 -1.39
CA GLU A 563 -8.32 15.62 -1.26
C GLU A 563 -9.19 16.30 -0.17
N ILE A 564 -10.24 17.02 -0.58
CA ILE A 564 -11.38 17.31 0.30
C ILE A 564 -12.20 16.02 0.45
N LYS A 565 -11.99 15.28 1.53
CA LYS A 565 -12.89 14.18 1.90
C LYS A 565 -14.15 14.76 2.53
N SER A 566 -15.26 14.76 1.79
CA SER A 566 -16.57 14.81 2.43
C SER A 566 -16.86 13.42 2.99
N ASP A 567 -17.31 13.34 4.23
CA ASP A 567 -17.62 12.08 4.93
C ASP A 567 -18.89 11.38 4.37
N TRP A 568 -19.25 11.63 3.12
CA TRP A 568 -20.47 11.11 2.50
C TRP A 568 -20.20 9.72 1.90
N ALA A 569 -20.96 8.74 2.40
CA ALA A 569 -20.65 7.31 2.38
C ALA A 569 -20.60 6.64 0.99
N LYS A 570 -19.73 5.62 0.89
CA LYS A 570 -19.39 4.77 -0.27
C LYS A 570 -20.50 3.84 -0.81
N ASP A 571 -21.73 3.91 -0.33
CA ASP A 571 -22.78 2.91 -0.65
C ASP A 571 -23.91 3.39 -1.60
N TYR A 572 -23.81 4.57 -2.19
CA TYR A 572 -24.90 5.14 -3.00
C TYR A 572 -24.98 4.65 -4.45
N SER A 573 -24.04 3.83 -4.94
CA SER A 573 -24.03 3.38 -6.35
C SER A 573 -25.08 2.31 -6.69
N LYS A 574 -25.99 1.96 -5.77
CA LYS A 574 -27.00 0.89 -5.95
C LYS A 574 -28.46 1.33 -5.78
N GLN A 575 -28.76 2.61 -5.58
CA GLN A 575 -30.14 3.10 -5.55
C GLN A 575 -30.36 4.12 -6.66
N GLN A 576 -31.26 3.82 -7.60
CA GLN A 576 -31.83 4.82 -8.48
C GLN A 576 -32.62 5.82 -7.63
N PHE A 577 -32.04 6.98 -7.36
CA PHE A 577 -32.77 8.07 -6.72
C PHE A 577 -33.67 8.76 -7.76
N LYS A 578 -34.98 8.61 -7.62
CA LYS A 578 -35.95 9.63 -8.04
C LYS A 578 -36.14 10.57 -6.86
N MET A 579 -35.54 11.76 -6.90
CA MET A 579 -35.77 12.76 -5.85
C MET A 579 -37.15 13.39 -6.05
N ARG A 580 -38.05 13.19 -5.08
CA ARG A 580 -39.37 13.83 -5.01
C ARG A 580 -39.28 14.98 -4.01
N VAL A 581 -39.26 16.22 -4.49
CA VAL A 581 -39.32 17.41 -3.62
C VAL A 581 -40.74 17.53 -3.09
N SER A 582 -40.90 17.47 -1.76
CA SER A 582 -42.18 17.77 -1.10
C SER A 582 -41.96 18.94 -0.13
N LEU A 583 -42.58 20.07 -0.42
CA LEU A 583 -42.65 21.20 0.50
C LEU A 583 -43.82 20.92 1.47
N ARG A 584 -43.53 20.64 2.74
CA ARG A 584 -44.58 20.64 3.78
C ARG A 584 -44.89 22.07 4.20
N SER A 585 -46.18 22.33 4.40
CA SER A 585 -46.70 23.55 5.02
C SER A 585 -46.20 23.69 6.45
N HIS A 586 -45.56 24.81 6.77
CA HIS A 586 -45.49 25.32 8.14
C HIS A 586 -46.48 26.49 8.27
N GLU A 587 -47.13 26.57 9.42
CA GLU A 587 -48.27 27.44 9.74
C GLU A 587 -47.96 28.93 9.64
N SER A 588 -47.97 29.49 8.44
CA SER A 588 -48.19 30.91 8.19
C SER A 588 -48.48 31.12 6.70
N GLY A 589 -49.76 31.16 6.32
CA GLY A 589 -50.24 31.74 5.06
C GLY A 589 -49.63 31.18 3.77
N ASN A 590 -50.33 30.23 3.16
CA ASN A 590 -50.05 29.61 1.86
C ASN A 590 -49.59 30.60 0.75
N PRO A 591 -48.34 30.53 0.25
CA PRO A 591 -47.90 31.24 -0.95
C PRO A 591 -47.78 30.27 -2.14
N ASN A 592 -48.75 29.38 -2.36
CA ASN A 592 -48.77 28.54 -3.58
C ASN A 592 -49.61 29.18 -4.68
N LYS A 593 -48.95 29.86 -5.63
CA LYS A 593 -49.44 30.01 -7.01
C LYS A 593 -48.59 29.26 -8.05
N LEU A 594 -47.64 28.43 -7.61
CA LEU A 594 -46.64 27.79 -8.47
C LEU A 594 -46.86 26.29 -8.73
N LEU A 595 -47.95 25.70 -8.22
CA LEU A 595 -48.30 24.28 -8.44
C LEU A 595 -49.66 24.16 -9.12
N ARG A 596 -49.78 23.31 -10.14
CA ARG A 596 -51.06 22.74 -10.57
C ARG A 596 -51.44 21.66 -9.56
N GLY A 597 -52.74 21.53 -9.26
CA GLY A 597 -53.27 20.62 -8.24
C GLY A 597 -53.06 19.11 -8.50
N ASP A 598 -52.37 18.75 -9.58
CA ASP A 598 -51.93 17.39 -9.93
C ASP A 598 -50.47 17.10 -9.53
N GLY A 599 -49.78 18.06 -8.90
CA GLY A 599 -48.39 17.93 -8.46
C GLY A 599 -47.33 18.29 -9.51
N LYS A 600 -47.73 18.89 -10.65
CA LYS A 600 -46.81 19.51 -11.61
C LYS A 600 -46.71 21.03 -11.39
N TYR A 601 -45.58 21.64 -11.75
CA TYR A 601 -45.39 23.09 -11.61
C TYR A 601 -46.29 23.88 -12.58
N LYS A 602 -46.80 25.03 -12.14
CA LYS A 602 -47.38 26.03 -13.05
C LYS A 602 -46.19 26.78 -13.66
N GLY A 603 -45.99 26.67 -14.96
CA GLY A 603 -44.90 27.36 -15.66
C GLY A 603 -44.92 28.86 -15.35
N VAL A 604 -43.75 29.40 -15.00
CA VAL A 604 -43.57 30.82 -14.69
C VAL A 604 -42.95 31.48 -15.90
N VAL A 605 -43.55 32.57 -16.36
CA VAL A 605 -43.02 33.38 -17.46
C VAL A 605 -41.67 33.98 -17.01
N PRO A 606 -40.62 34.02 -17.87
CA PRO A 606 -39.28 34.46 -17.45
C PRO A 606 -39.25 35.82 -16.76
N GLU A 607 -40.10 36.77 -17.18
CA GLU A 607 -40.21 38.08 -16.54
C GLU A 607 -40.76 38.03 -15.11
N ASP A 608 -41.62 37.06 -14.78
CA ASP A 608 -42.20 36.88 -13.44
C ASP A 608 -41.24 36.15 -12.50
N PHE A 609 -40.41 35.24 -13.02
CA PHE A 609 -39.35 34.58 -12.24
C PHE A 609 -38.17 35.51 -11.97
N LEU A 610 -37.74 36.30 -12.98
CA LEU A 610 -36.83 37.42 -12.75
C LEU A 610 -37.47 38.46 -11.83
N GLY A 611 -38.76 38.77 -12.02
CA GLY A 611 -39.52 39.68 -11.15
C GLY A 611 -39.53 39.23 -9.69
N PHE A 612 -39.70 37.93 -9.43
CA PHE A 612 -39.60 37.33 -8.10
C PHE A 612 -38.18 37.39 -7.51
N LEU A 613 -37.15 37.17 -8.33
CA LEU A 613 -35.75 37.28 -7.90
C LEU A 613 -35.32 38.73 -7.64
N LEU A 614 -35.90 39.69 -8.37
CA LEU A 614 -35.58 41.11 -8.28
C LEU A 614 -36.48 41.87 -7.30
N LYS A 615 -37.66 41.34 -6.95
CA LYS A 615 -38.59 41.86 -5.93
C LYS A 615 -39.31 40.72 -5.17
N PRO A 616 -38.60 40.00 -4.27
CA PRO A 616 -39.22 39.03 -3.39
C PRO A 616 -39.96 39.76 -2.26
N GLU A 617 -41.29 39.84 -2.31
CA GLU A 617 -42.08 40.13 -1.11
C GLU A 617 -42.09 38.89 -0.20
N LEU A 618 -40.96 38.63 0.47
CA LEU A 618 -40.83 37.61 1.51
C LEU A 618 -41.40 38.18 2.82
N PRO A 619 -42.31 37.46 3.51
CA PRO A 619 -42.87 37.93 4.78
C PRO A 619 -41.74 38.15 5.80
N GLY A 620 -41.52 39.41 6.19
CA GLY A 620 -40.54 39.81 7.22
C GLY A 620 -39.26 40.53 6.75
N MET A 621 -39.09 40.78 5.45
CA MET A 621 -38.09 41.73 4.93
C MET A 621 -38.47 43.18 5.26
N LYS A 622 -37.52 43.98 5.77
CA LYS A 622 -37.82 45.34 6.26
C LYS A 622 -37.47 46.52 5.32
N GLU A 623 -36.51 46.42 4.38
CA GLU A 623 -36.23 47.49 3.39
C GLU A 623 -35.22 47.07 2.29
N TRP A 624 -35.23 47.75 1.13
CA TRP A 624 -34.28 47.64 0.01
C TRP A 624 -33.42 48.93 -0.11
N LYS A 625 -32.10 48.82 -0.30
CA LYS A 625 -31.20 49.98 -0.54
C LYS A 625 -30.13 49.69 -1.61
N ASP A 626 -29.82 50.72 -2.40
CA ASP A 626 -28.76 50.83 -3.42
C ASP A 626 -28.83 49.84 -4.61
N VAL A 627 -29.90 49.95 -5.40
CA VAL A 627 -30.09 49.20 -6.65
C VAL A 627 -29.55 50.01 -7.83
N GLU A 628 -28.49 49.54 -8.48
CA GLU A 628 -27.96 50.15 -9.71
C GLU A 628 -28.09 49.18 -10.90
N THR A 629 -28.65 49.67 -12.01
CA THR A 629 -28.96 48.88 -13.21
C THR A 629 -27.88 49.09 -14.28
N LEU A 630 -27.37 48.03 -14.90
CA LEU A 630 -26.45 48.12 -16.04
C LEU A 630 -27.21 48.26 -17.38
N PRO A 631 -26.55 48.80 -18.44
CA PRO A 631 -27.19 49.20 -19.70
C PRO A 631 -27.89 48.09 -20.49
N ASP A 632 -27.64 46.84 -20.15
CA ASP A 632 -28.09 45.59 -20.76
C ASP A 632 -29.16 44.85 -19.92
N GLY A 633 -29.73 45.53 -18.90
CA GLY A 633 -30.91 45.05 -18.16
C GLY A 633 -30.62 44.19 -16.93
N PHE A 634 -29.38 44.13 -16.47
CA PHE A 634 -28.98 43.35 -15.28
C PHE A 634 -28.67 44.23 -14.06
N ILE A 635 -29.14 43.82 -12.88
CA ILE A 635 -28.99 44.54 -11.60
C ILE A 635 -27.68 44.20 -10.90
N LYS A 636 -26.93 45.20 -10.39
CA LYS A 636 -25.57 44.98 -9.88
C LYS A 636 -25.42 44.86 -8.36
N TYR A 637 -26.33 45.33 -7.50
CA TYR A 637 -26.18 45.21 -6.03
C TYR A 637 -27.51 45.21 -5.28
N CYS A 638 -27.58 44.48 -4.15
CA CYS A 638 -28.72 44.51 -3.24
C CYS A 638 -28.30 44.26 -1.78
N ARG A 639 -28.88 45.04 -0.84
CA ARG A 639 -28.81 44.80 0.61
C ARG A 639 -30.12 44.23 1.13
N VAL A 640 -30.07 43.10 1.84
CA VAL A 640 -31.25 42.41 2.41
C VAL A 640 -31.13 42.28 3.93
N LYS A 641 -32.18 42.63 4.67
CA LYS A 641 -32.30 42.41 6.12
C LYS A 641 -33.40 41.38 6.43
N ALA A 642 -33.00 40.16 6.81
CA ALA A 642 -33.92 39.05 7.16
C ALA A 642 -34.15 38.93 8.68
N PRO A 643 -35.34 38.54 9.15
CA PRO A 643 -35.72 38.61 10.56
C PRO A 643 -35.26 37.42 11.42
N CYS A 644 -34.73 36.34 10.84
CA CYS A 644 -34.42 35.09 11.56
C CYS A 644 -32.93 34.88 11.90
N MET A 645 -32.06 35.90 11.77
CA MET A 645 -30.65 35.80 12.15
C MET A 645 -30.24 37.04 12.95
N THR A 646 -29.55 36.87 14.08
CA THR A 646 -28.94 37.99 14.82
C THR A 646 -28.07 38.84 13.88
N PRO A 647 -28.06 40.18 14.03
CA PRO A 647 -27.79 41.12 12.95
C PRO A 647 -26.37 40.95 12.38
N ARG A 648 -26.27 40.35 11.19
CA ARG A 648 -25.10 40.46 10.33
C ARG A 648 -25.55 41.20 9.07
N ASP A 649 -25.06 42.41 8.90
CA ASP A 649 -25.23 43.15 7.65
C ASP A 649 -24.40 42.46 6.56
N HIS A 650 -25.05 41.69 5.69
CA HIS A 650 -24.41 41.05 4.55
C HIS A 650 -24.78 41.81 3.26
N CYS A 651 -23.78 42.24 2.50
CA CYS A 651 -23.96 42.78 1.14
C CYS A 651 -23.79 41.65 0.12
N TRP A 652 -24.80 41.44 -0.74
CA TRP A 652 -24.84 40.35 -1.70
C TRP A 652 -24.79 40.95 -3.11
N LYS A 653 -23.92 40.38 -3.94
CA LYS A 653 -23.78 40.71 -5.35
C LYS A 653 -24.29 39.54 -6.18
N TYR A 654 -25.18 39.84 -7.10
CA TYR A 654 -25.77 38.87 -8.01
C TYR A 654 -25.17 39.07 -9.40
N THR A 655 -25.01 37.98 -10.14
CA THR A 655 -24.64 38.02 -11.56
C THR A 655 -25.47 36.98 -12.28
N ILE A 656 -26.23 37.41 -13.27
CA ILE A 656 -27.14 36.57 -14.06
C ILE A 656 -26.63 36.60 -15.50
N ASP A 657 -26.42 35.43 -16.09
CA ASP A 657 -25.89 35.25 -17.43
C ASP A 657 -26.76 34.26 -18.22
N ARG A 658 -27.33 34.71 -19.34
CA ARG A 658 -28.19 33.89 -20.20
C ARG A 658 -27.39 33.44 -21.41
N ARG A 659 -27.28 32.13 -21.59
CA ARG A 659 -26.43 31.52 -22.61
C ARG A 659 -27.20 31.26 -23.89
N ALA A 660 -26.46 31.12 -24.99
CA ALA A 660 -26.99 30.91 -26.33
C ALA A 660 -27.80 29.60 -26.47
N ASP A 661 -27.61 28.62 -25.58
CA ASP A 661 -28.37 27.37 -25.53
C ASP A 661 -29.66 27.47 -24.70
N GLY A 662 -30.04 28.69 -24.28
CA GLY A 662 -31.24 28.97 -23.49
C GLY A 662 -31.07 28.78 -21.98
N SER A 663 -29.92 28.31 -21.51
CA SER A 663 -29.66 28.16 -20.07
C SER A 663 -29.42 29.51 -19.38
N ILE A 664 -29.80 29.62 -18.10
CA ILE A 664 -29.58 30.81 -17.27
C ILE A 664 -28.69 30.43 -16.09
N PHE A 665 -27.59 31.16 -15.96
CA PHE A 665 -26.59 31.00 -14.92
C PHE A 665 -26.71 32.12 -13.89
N VAL A 666 -26.88 31.78 -12.61
CA VAL A 666 -26.99 32.77 -11.53
C VAL A 666 -25.89 32.52 -10.50
N CYS A 667 -25.07 33.54 -10.26
CA CYS A 667 -24.01 33.53 -9.25
C CYS A 667 -24.32 34.57 -8.17
N ILE A 668 -24.28 34.13 -6.90
CA ILE A 668 -24.47 34.98 -5.73
C ILE A 668 -23.17 35.01 -4.93
N ARG A 669 -22.69 36.20 -4.59
CA ARG A 669 -21.46 36.39 -3.82
C ARG A 669 -21.67 37.42 -2.71
N THR A 670 -21.12 37.15 -1.53
CA THR A 670 -20.93 38.19 -0.50
C THR A 670 -19.77 39.11 -0.88
N THR A 671 -19.94 40.43 -0.71
CA THR A 671 -18.91 41.44 -1.04
C THR A 671 -18.70 42.43 0.11
N THR A 672 -17.54 43.10 0.13
CA THR A 672 -17.24 44.24 1.01
C THR A 672 -17.82 45.54 0.44
N HIS A 673 -18.30 46.43 1.32
CA HIS A 673 -18.86 47.74 0.96
C HIS A 673 -18.11 48.85 1.74
N PRO A 674 -17.80 50.01 1.12
CA PRO A 674 -16.99 51.07 1.74
C PRO A 674 -17.51 51.58 3.10
N GLU A 675 -18.82 51.62 3.29
CA GLU A 675 -19.44 52.10 4.55
C GLU A 675 -19.47 51.05 5.68
N CYS A 676 -19.08 49.80 5.40
CA CYS A 676 -19.01 48.70 6.39
C CYS A 676 -17.69 47.91 6.22
N PRO A 677 -16.53 48.48 6.60
CA PRO A 677 -15.24 47.82 6.48
C PRO A 677 -15.07 46.62 7.43
N GLU A 678 -14.15 45.72 7.09
CA GLU A 678 -13.87 44.49 7.85
C GLU A 678 -13.39 44.77 9.27
N LYS A 679 -13.81 43.94 10.23
CA LYS A 679 -13.29 43.94 11.61
C LYS A 679 -12.37 42.74 11.84
N PRO A 680 -11.18 42.93 12.45
CA PRO A 680 -10.25 41.84 12.73
C PRO A 680 -10.84 40.79 13.68
N GLY A 681 -10.50 39.50 13.48
CA GLY A 681 -10.79 38.42 14.42
C GLY A 681 -12.18 37.78 14.32
N ILE A 682 -12.96 38.06 13.26
CA ILE A 682 -14.26 37.41 13.02
C ILE A 682 -14.12 36.39 11.89
N ILE A 683 -14.36 35.11 12.19
CA ILE A 683 -14.48 34.05 11.18
C ILE A 683 -15.76 34.27 10.36
N ARG A 684 -15.62 34.48 9.05
CA ARG A 684 -16.75 34.47 8.11
C ARG A 684 -16.81 33.12 7.40
N ALA A 685 -17.99 32.49 7.43
CA ALA A 685 -18.33 31.45 6.48
C ALA A 685 -18.75 32.13 5.16
N TYR A 686 -17.98 31.92 4.09
CA TYR A 686 -18.35 32.39 2.76
C TYR A 686 -19.40 31.45 2.18
N TYR A 687 -20.59 31.97 1.85
CA TYR A 687 -21.62 31.21 1.16
C TYR A 687 -21.52 31.51 -0.34
N TYR A 688 -21.03 30.54 -1.11
CA TYR A 688 -21.13 30.57 -2.57
C TYR A 688 -22.26 29.63 -2.97
N ASN A 689 -23.39 30.19 -3.38
CA ASN A 689 -24.45 29.40 -4.01
C ASN A 689 -24.38 29.67 -5.52
N SER A 690 -23.97 28.67 -6.28
CA SER A 690 -24.07 28.64 -7.73
C SER A 690 -25.07 27.55 -8.12
N CYS A 691 -26.12 27.95 -8.84
CA CYS A 691 -27.14 27.04 -9.33
C CYS A 691 -27.17 27.10 -10.86
N VAL A 692 -27.25 25.94 -11.50
CA VAL A 692 -27.39 25.82 -12.95
C VAL A 692 -28.70 25.12 -13.27
N PHE A 693 -29.54 25.78 -14.06
CA PHE A 693 -30.83 25.26 -14.50
C PHE A 693 -30.84 25.08 -16.01
N LYS A 694 -31.41 23.97 -16.47
CA LYS A 694 -31.76 23.81 -17.88
C LYS A 694 -33.26 24.07 -18.02
N MET A 695 -33.60 24.97 -18.94
CA MET A 695 -34.98 25.30 -19.27
C MET A 695 -35.22 24.93 -20.73
N SER A 696 -36.38 24.35 -21.03
CA SER A 696 -36.81 24.15 -22.41
C SER A 696 -38.14 24.85 -22.65
N GLU A 697 -38.24 25.48 -23.81
CA GLU A 697 -39.45 26.15 -24.26
C GLU A 697 -40.44 25.12 -24.79
N THR A 698 -41.67 25.12 -24.28
CA THR A 698 -42.76 24.32 -24.86
C THR A 698 -43.43 25.08 -26.00
N GLU A 699 -44.21 24.39 -26.84
CA GLU A 699 -44.87 24.96 -28.03
C GLU A 699 -45.82 26.14 -27.73
N GLU A 700 -46.17 26.37 -26.46
CA GLU A 700 -47.01 27.50 -26.01
C GLU A 700 -46.19 28.68 -25.44
N GLY A 701 -44.87 28.71 -25.63
CA GLY A 701 -43.99 29.80 -25.15
C GLY A 701 -43.75 29.80 -23.64
N VAL A 702 -44.03 28.68 -22.98
CA VAL A 702 -43.81 28.50 -21.53
C VAL A 702 -42.48 27.80 -21.31
N MET A 703 -41.58 28.42 -20.53
CA MET A 703 -40.29 27.83 -20.17
C MET A 703 -40.48 26.84 -19.03
N GLU A 704 -40.25 25.55 -19.30
CA GLU A 704 -40.35 24.49 -18.30
C GLU A 704 -38.96 24.15 -17.76
N MET A 705 -38.82 24.09 -16.42
CA MET A 705 -37.57 23.66 -15.79
C MET A 705 -37.46 22.15 -15.95
N THR A 706 -36.72 21.72 -16.97
CA THR A 706 -36.63 20.30 -17.32
C THR A 706 -35.54 19.58 -16.55
N GLU A 707 -34.51 20.29 -16.10
CA GLU A 707 -33.41 19.67 -15.38
C GLU A 707 -32.73 20.62 -14.40
N PHE A 708 -32.56 20.15 -13.15
CA PHE A 708 -31.68 20.78 -12.17
C PHE A 708 -30.29 20.17 -12.31
N ILE A 709 -29.32 20.94 -12.79
CA ILE A 709 -28.02 20.40 -13.15
C ILE A 709 -27.10 20.36 -11.92
N PHE A 710 -27.12 21.39 -11.05
CA PHE A 710 -26.18 21.44 -9.92
C PHE A 710 -26.56 22.44 -8.81
N GLN A 711 -26.35 22.04 -7.54
CA GLN A 711 -26.28 22.93 -6.37
C GLN A 711 -24.91 22.74 -5.70
N ASP A 712 -24.13 23.81 -5.54
CA ASP A 712 -23.06 23.78 -4.54
C ASP A 712 -23.70 23.93 -3.16
N LEU A 713 -23.65 22.87 -2.36
CA LEU A 713 -23.87 22.94 -0.92
C LEU A 713 -22.56 22.52 -0.23
N LYS A 714 -21.71 23.54 -0.05
CA LYS A 714 -20.47 23.53 0.73
C LYS A 714 -19.33 22.68 0.14
N GLY A 715 -18.62 23.28 -0.80
CA GLY A 715 -17.23 22.90 -1.07
C GLY A 715 -16.70 23.65 -2.28
N GLY A 716 -16.12 24.83 -2.05
CA GLY A 716 -15.69 25.74 -3.10
C GLY A 716 -14.83 25.08 -4.16
N LEU A 717 -15.35 25.04 -5.39
CA LEU A 717 -14.54 24.78 -6.58
C LEU A 717 -13.78 26.06 -6.95
N PRO A 718 -12.45 26.00 -7.19
CA PRO A 718 -11.69 27.14 -7.68
C PRO A 718 -12.21 27.65 -9.03
N VAL A 719 -12.16 28.96 -9.25
CA VAL A 719 -12.62 29.62 -10.50
C VAL A 719 -11.91 29.04 -11.75
N SER A 720 -10.71 28.51 -11.60
CA SER A 720 -9.96 27.80 -12.66
C SER A 720 -10.64 26.51 -13.13
N LEU A 721 -11.34 25.79 -12.24
CA LEU A 721 -12.10 24.58 -12.56
C LEU A 721 -13.43 24.89 -13.27
N MET A 722 -14.06 26.02 -12.94
CA MET A 722 -15.23 26.51 -13.70
C MET A 722 -14.85 26.90 -15.14
N ASN A 723 -13.64 27.44 -15.35
CA ASN A 723 -13.16 27.83 -16.68
C ASN A 723 -12.74 26.64 -17.56
N ALA A 724 -12.34 25.51 -16.95
CA ALA A 724 -11.92 24.30 -17.67
C ALA A 724 -13.08 23.44 -18.19
N ALA A 725 -14.30 23.68 -17.71
CA ALA A 725 -15.53 23.05 -18.21
C ALA A 725 -16.14 23.77 -19.44
N LEU A 726 -15.50 24.85 -19.90
CA LEU A 726 -15.96 25.64 -21.05
C LEU A 726 -15.37 25.10 -22.38
N PRO A 727 -16.06 25.25 -23.51
CA PRO A 727 -15.56 24.82 -24.81
C PRO A 727 -14.18 25.42 -25.17
N LYS A 728 -13.40 24.72 -25.99
CA LYS A 728 -12.08 25.19 -26.46
C LYS A 728 -12.19 26.58 -27.10
N GLY A 729 -11.42 27.55 -26.59
CA GLY A 729 -11.28 28.91 -27.14
C GLY A 729 -11.69 30.05 -26.19
N THR A 730 -12.40 29.76 -25.10
CA THR A 730 -12.91 30.79 -24.17
C THR A 730 -11.81 31.56 -23.44
N LEU A 731 -10.68 30.91 -23.15
CA LEU A 731 -9.53 31.57 -22.52
C LEU A 731 -8.88 32.63 -23.42
N GLU A 732 -8.81 32.38 -24.73
CA GLU A 732 -8.25 33.35 -25.70
C GLU A 732 -9.23 34.50 -25.98
N ALA A 733 -10.55 34.24 -25.97
CA ALA A 733 -11.57 35.29 -26.03
C ALA A 733 -11.50 36.22 -24.80
N ASN A 734 -11.39 35.66 -23.60
CA ASN A 734 -11.27 36.44 -22.36
C ASN A 734 -9.96 37.24 -22.31
N LYS A 735 -8.85 36.70 -22.83
CA LYS A 735 -7.59 37.45 -22.97
C LYS A 735 -7.70 38.60 -23.97
N ALA A 736 -8.37 38.40 -25.11
CA ALA A 736 -8.59 39.45 -26.11
C ALA A 736 -9.49 40.57 -25.55
N GLU A 737 -10.53 40.21 -24.81
CA GLU A 737 -11.45 41.14 -24.16
C GLU A 737 -10.75 41.94 -23.04
N MET A 738 -9.94 41.29 -22.21
CA MET A 738 -9.11 41.97 -21.22
C MET A 738 -8.10 42.94 -21.84
N LYS A 739 -7.50 42.59 -22.98
CA LYS A 739 -6.59 43.48 -23.73
C LYS A 739 -7.34 44.72 -24.26
N THR A 740 -8.59 44.53 -24.68
CA THR A 740 -9.48 45.60 -25.15
C THR A 740 -9.91 46.52 -24.01
N LEU A 741 -10.20 45.96 -22.82
CA LEU A 741 -10.57 46.70 -21.63
C LEU A 741 -9.41 47.50 -21.03
N LEU A 742 -8.18 46.97 -21.07
CA LEU A 742 -6.97 47.68 -20.65
C LEU A 742 -6.59 48.82 -21.61
N ALA A 743 -6.85 48.66 -22.91
CA ALA A 743 -6.67 49.73 -23.90
C ALA A 743 -7.67 50.89 -23.66
N LYS A 744 -8.94 50.58 -23.34
CA LYS A 744 -9.94 51.59 -22.94
C LYS A 744 -9.57 52.33 -21.65
N LYS A 745 -9.02 51.63 -20.65
CA LYS A 745 -8.59 52.24 -19.39
C LYS A 745 -7.43 53.24 -19.56
N SER A 746 -6.62 53.07 -20.61
CA SER A 746 -5.50 53.97 -20.94
C SER A 746 -5.94 55.22 -21.72
N SER A 747 -7.03 55.15 -22.49
CA SER A 747 -7.62 56.35 -23.13
C SER A 747 -8.37 57.24 -22.13
N ASP A 748 -8.97 56.64 -21.11
CA ASP A 748 -9.75 57.36 -20.09
C ASP A 748 -8.87 58.10 -19.07
N ALA A 749 -7.57 57.78 -18.99
CA ALA A 749 -6.62 58.43 -18.08
C ALA A 749 -5.98 59.72 -18.63
N GLN A 750 -6.15 60.04 -19.92
CA GLN A 750 -5.58 61.24 -20.55
C GLN A 750 -6.48 62.49 -20.46
N THR A 751 -7.71 62.38 -19.94
CA THR A 751 -8.70 63.47 -19.92
C THR A 751 -8.87 64.19 -18.58
N GLN A 752 -8.01 63.96 -17.58
CA GLN A 752 -8.09 64.69 -16.30
C GLN A 752 -6.75 65.23 -15.81
N ALA A 753 -6.47 66.48 -16.17
CA ALA A 753 -5.76 67.47 -15.37
C ALA A 753 -6.43 68.84 -15.63
N PRO A 754 -6.30 69.89 -14.80
CA PRO A 754 -5.83 69.99 -13.41
C PRO A 754 -6.86 70.74 -12.51
N ASN A 755 -6.61 70.84 -11.19
CA ASN A 755 -7.05 72.05 -10.46
C ASN A 755 -6.17 72.33 -9.24
N THR A 756 -5.81 73.60 -9.10
CA THR A 756 -4.74 74.19 -8.28
C THR A 756 -5.26 75.20 -7.26
N LEU A 757 -4.60 75.23 -6.08
CA LEU A 757 -4.25 76.40 -5.20
C LEU A 757 -5.36 77.07 -4.35
N PRO A 758 -5.08 77.94 -3.33
CA PRO A 758 -3.81 78.51 -2.77
C PRO A 758 -3.73 78.40 -1.20
N ALA A 759 -2.73 78.82 -0.40
CA ALA A 759 -1.38 79.40 -0.50
C ALA A 759 -0.54 78.80 0.65
#